data_AF-A0A4U1F969-F1
#
_entry.id   AF-A0A4U1F969-F1
#
_cell.length_a   1.000
_cell.length_b   1.000
_cell.length_c   1.000
_cell.angle_alpha   90.00
_cell.angle_beta   90.00
_cell.angle_gamma   90.00
#
_symmetry.space_group_name_H-M   'P 1'
#
loop_
_entity.id
_entity.type
_entity.pdbx_description
1 polymer ?
#
loop_
_entity_poly.entity_id
_entity_poly.type
_entity_poly.pdbx_seq_one_letter_code
_entity_poly.pdbx_strand_id
1 'polypeptide(L)'
;MATAGAMERSFVELSGAERERPRHFREFTVCGIGTANVVAGAVKYGESAGGFCYVESGKLFSVTRNRKTSGDTLELVEESLDINLLNNAVRLKFQNCILLPGGVHVSETQNHVTILILTNQTVHRLLLPHPSRMYRSELVIESQMQSIFTDIGKVDFRDPCNYQLIPTVPGLSPNSTTSAAWLSNDGEALFAVPSASGGIFVLKLPPHDVPGMVSVVELKQSSVMQRLLIGWMPTVIRGDQGPSDRPLSLAVHCVKNDAFIFALCQDHKLRMWSYKEQMCLMVADMLEYVPVNKDLRLTAGTGHKLRFAYSPTLGVCLGIYMHAPKRGQFCIFQLVSVENNRYSIDHISSLFTSQETLIDFALTSTDIWVLWHDAENQTVVKYINFEHNVTGQWNPVFMQPLPEEEIIIRDDQDPREMYLQSLFTPGRFINAALCKALQIFCRGTDRNLDLSWNELKKEVTLAVESELQGSVTEYEFSQEEFRNLQQEFWCKFYACCLQYQEALSHPLALHVNPHTNMVCLLKKGYLSFLVPSSFVDHLYLLPDENLLTEDETIISDDVDVARDVVCLIKCLRLIGESVTMDMSVMMEMSCYNLQSPEKAAEQILEDLIAIDVMFDGKLSVCTIAESIFYAFKDYIQLLHPWCQVNVGSCRFMLGRCYLVTGEGQKALECFCQAASEVGKEEFLDRLIRSEDGEIVSTPRLQYYD
;
A
#
# COMPACT_ATOMS: atom_id res chain seq x y z
N MET A 1 -6.99 1.87 -36.31
CA MET A 1 -8.02 1.02 -35.69
C MET A 1 -7.37 -0.26 -35.23
N ALA A 2 -7.03 -0.31 -33.96
CA ALA A 2 -6.81 -1.51 -33.17
C ALA A 2 -7.07 -1.04 -31.74
N THR A 3 -8.35 -0.88 -31.42
CA THR A 3 -8.82 -0.76 -30.04
C THR A 3 -8.53 -2.10 -29.40
N ALA A 4 -7.33 -2.26 -28.85
CA ALA A 4 -7.12 -3.24 -27.80
C ALA A 4 -8.11 -2.85 -26.70
N GLY A 5 -9.22 -3.58 -26.59
CA GLY A 5 -10.10 -3.49 -25.43
C GLY A 5 -9.19 -3.65 -24.22
N ALA A 6 -9.25 -2.69 -23.30
CA ALA A 6 -8.54 -2.81 -22.04
C ALA A 6 -9.06 -4.07 -21.35
N MET A 7 -8.31 -5.17 -21.43
CA MET A 7 -8.58 -6.37 -20.63
C MET A 7 -8.67 -5.89 -19.17
N GLU A 8 -9.76 -6.22 -18.47
CA GLU A 8 -9.85 -6.03 -17.02
C GLU A 8 -8.79 -6.95 -16.39
N ARG A 9 -7.61 -6.40 -16.06
CA ARG A 9 -6.49 -7.18 -15.52
C ARG A 9 -6.61 -7.26 -14.01
N SER A 10 -6.44 -8.42 -13.40
CA SER A 10 -6.23 -8.46 -11.95
C SER A 10 -4.93 -7.74 -11.58
N PHE A 11 -4.75 -7.45 -10.29
CA PHE A 11 -3.53 -6.87 -9.76
C PHE A 11 -2.91 -7.83 -8.74
N VAL A 12 -1.59 -7.71 -8.54
CA VAL A 12 -0.87 -8.34 -7.43
C VAL A 12 -0.35 -7.24 -6.51
N GLU A 13 -0.41 -7.49 -5.22
CA GLU A 13 0.27 -6.67 -4.23
C GLU A 13 1.78 -6.96 -4.23
N LEU A 14 2.59 -5.91 -4.43
CA LEU A 14 4.01 -5.92 -4.12
C LEU A 14 4.25 -5.25 -2.77
N SER A 15 4.63 -6.04 -1.77
CA SER A 15 5.04 -5.50 -0.48
C SER A 15 6.37 -4.76 -0.61
N GLY A 16 6.37 -3.48 -0.23
CA GLY A 16 7.58 -2.69 0.01
C GLY A 16 8.18 -3.02 1.36
N ALA A 17 8.33 -4.31 1.70
CA ALA A 17 9.05 -4.75 2.90
C ALA A 17 10.52 -4.35 2.75
N GLU A 18 10.82 -3.11 3.15
CA GLU A 18 12.14 -2.51 3.02
C GLU A 18 13.19 -3.39 3.71
N ARG A 19 14.17 -3.85 2.92
CA ARG A 19 15.48 -4.30 3.43
C ARG A 19 16.34 -3.15 3.94
N GLU A 20 15.87 -1.91 3.74
CA GLU A 20 16.56 -0.72 4.21
C GLU A 20 16.54 -0.63 5.75
N ARG A 21 17.37 0.27 6.27
CA ARG A 21 17.44 0.53 7.71
C ARG A 21 16.07 0.96 8.23
N PRO A 22 15.74 0.66 9.51
CA PRO A 22 14.52 1.15 10.12
C PRO A 22 14.40 2.66 9.91
N ARG A 23 13.23 3.11 9.44
CA ARG A 23 12.99 4.53 9.20
C ARG A 23 13.22 5.34 10.47
N HIS A 24 14.09 6.33 10.38
CA HIS A 24 14.39 7.22 11.51
C HIS A 24 13.38 8.36 11.58
N PHE A 25 12.40 8.23 12.48
CA PHE A 25 11.42 9.29 12.74
C PHE A 25 12.01 10.39 13.62
N ARG A 26 12.03 11.62 13.11
CA ARG A 26 12.30 12.79 13.94
C ARG A 26 11.02 13.17 14.70
N GLU A 27 11.05 13.09 16.01
CA GLU A 27 9.87 13.33 16.86
C GLU A 27 9.80 14.80 17.33
N PHE A 28 8.63 15.41 17.16
CA PHE A 28 8.33 16.75 17.65
C PHE A 28 7.06 16.74 18.49
N THR A 29 7.08 17.49 19.59
CA THR A 29 5.92 17.64 20.47
C THR A 29 5.20 18.94 20.18
N VAL A 30 3.92 18.84 19.84
CA VAL A 30 3.04 19.99 19.58
C VAL A 30 2.23 20.28 20.84
N CYS A 31 2.58 21.36 21.54
CA CYS A 31 1.89 21.80 22.76
C CYS A 31 0.79 22.81 22.43
N GLY A 32 -0.45 22.54 22.82
CA GLY A 32 -1.50 23.57 22.83
C GLY A 32 -1.38 24.50 24.04
N ILE A 33 -1.80 25.76 23.89
CA ILE A 33 -1.95 26.70 25.02
C ILE A 33 -3.36 26.49 25.59
N GLY A 34 -3.49 25.66 26.63
CA GLY A 34 -4.77 25.45 27.30
C GLY A 34 -4.68 24.36 28.37
N THR A 35 -5.08 24.68 29.61
CA THR A 35 -5.04 23.81 30.80
C THR A 35 -6.15 22.75 30.82
N ALA A 36 -6.59 22.25 29.66
CA ALA A 36 -7.56 21.16 29.61
C ALA A 36 -6.81 19.83 29.76
N ASN A 37 -6.84 19.27 30.97
CA ASN A 37 -6.41 17.89 31.18
C ASN A 37 -7.24 16.96 30.29
N VAL A 38 -6.60 15.95 29.68
CA VAL A 38 -7.32 14.82 29.07
C VAL A 38 -8.27 14.28 30.12
N VAL A 39 -9.58 14.42 29.89
CA VAL A 39 -10.58 13.83 30.78
C VAL A 39 -10.35 12.32 30.76
N ALA A 40 -10.12 11.72 31.92
CA ALA A 40 -10.01 10.27 32.07
C ALA A 40 -11.29 9.63 31.51
N GLY A 41 -11.16 8.83 30.45
CA GLY A 41 -12.28 8.33 29.64
C GLY A 41 -12.36 8.89 28.22
N ALA A 42 -11.33 9.60 27.74
CA ALA A 42 -11.28 10.15 26.38
C ALA A 42 -11.57 9.09 25.30
N VAL A 43 -12.46 9.47 24.36
CA VAL A 43 -12.83 8.67 23.19
C VAL A 43 -11.56 8.30 22.42
N LYS A 44 -11.24 7.02 22.34
CA LYS A 44 -10.21 6.50 21.44
C LYS A 44 -10.82 6.39 20.05
N TYR A 45 -10.22 7.10 19.10
CA TYR A 45 -10.55 6.91 17.70
C TYR A 45 -9.78 5.72 17.13
N GLY A 46 -10.30 5.10 16.08
CA GLY A 46 -9.55 4.11 15.32
C GLY A 46 -8.36 4.75 14.60
N GLU A 47 -7.30 3.97 14.39
CA GLU A 47 -6.17 4.40 13.56
C GLU A 47 -6.67 4.75 12.15
N SER A 48 -6.12 5.79 11.54
CA SER A 48 -6.42 6.17 10.17
C SER A 48 -5.15 6.54 9.43
N ALA A 49 -5.20 6.43 8.10
CA ALA A 49 -4.12 6.84 7.23
C ALA A 49 -4.63 7.61 6.01
N GLY A 50 -3.74 8.34 5.35
CA GLY A 50 -4.03 9.10 4.15
C GLY A 50 -2.79 9.25 3.27
N GLY A 51 -3.03 9.42 1.97
CA GLY A 51 -1.99 9.62 0.96
C GLY A 51 -2.19 10.94 0.21
N PHE A 52 -1.09 11.52 -0.25
CA PHE A 52 -1.08 12.69 -1.13
C PHE A 52 0.00 12.54 -2.21
N CYS A 53 -0.36 12.81 -3.47
CA CYS A 53 0.57 12.82 -4.59
C CYS A 53 0.79 14.25 -5.06
N TYR A 54 2.05 14.60 -5.34
CA TYR A 54 2.38 15.89 -5.94
C TYR A 54 1.79 16.02 -7.35
N VAL A 55 1.40 17.23 -7.75
CA VAL A 55 0.86 17.51 -9.10
C VAL A 55 1.86 17.12 -10.19
N GLU A 56 3.16 17.28 -9.93
CA GLU A 56 4.21 16.92 -10.88
C GLU A 56 4.58 15.43 -10.88
N SER A 57 3.95 14.58 -10.06
CA SER A 57 4.33 13.15 -9.92
C SER A 57 4.21 12.33 -11.22
N GLY A 58 3.34 12.74 -12.14
CA GLY A 58 3.17 12.10 -13.46
C GLY A 58 4.19 12.53 -14.52
N LYS A 59 5.07 13.50 -14.25
CA LYS A 59 6.08 13.95 -15.22
C LYS A 59 7.33 13.06 -15.13
N LEU A 60 7.88 12.69 -16.29
CA LEU A 60 9.21 12.07 -16.39
C LEU A 60 10.26 13.00 -15.73
N PHE A 61 11.17 12.42 -14.95
CA PHE A 61 12.21 13.13 -14.16
C PHE A 61 11.68 14.01 -13.01
N SER A 62 10.41 13.85 -12.62
CA SER A 62 9.93 14.44 -11.36
C SER A 62 10.53 13.69 -10.18
N VAL A 63 11.17 14.43 -9.28
CA VAL A 63 12.08 13.92 -8.24
C VAL A 63 11.36 13.25 -7.06
N THR A 64 10.07 13.54 -6.84
CA THR A 64 9.38 13.15 -5.60
C THR A 64 8.02 12.52 -5.86
N ARG A 65 7.75 11.38 -5.22
CA ARG A 65 6.48 10.65 -5.35
C ARG A 65 5.97 10.14 -4.01
N ASN A 66 4.91 10.81 -3.55
CA ASN A 66 3.95 10.42 -2.51
C ASN A 66 4.32 10.87 -1.09
N ARG A 67 3.30 11.34 -0.38
CA ARG A 67 3.32 11.61 1.07
C ARG A 67 2.30 10.73 1.76
N LYS A 68 2.64 10.18 2.91
CA LYS A 68 1.75 9.39 3.76
C LYS A 68 1.61 10.01 5.14
N THR A 69 0.41 9.92 5.70
CA THR A 69 0.11 10.31 7.08
C THR A 69 -0.57 9.16 7.84
N SER A 70 -0.23 8.87 9.10
CA SER A 70 -0.93 7.84 9.91
C SER A 70 -0.90 8.10 11.43
N GLY A 71 -1.94 7.67 12.16
CA GLY A 71 -1.85 7.19 13.56
C GLY A 71 -2.32 8.10 14.73
N ASP A 72 -2.29 7.52 15.95
CA ASP A 72 -2.53 8.17 17.27
C ASP A 72 -1.50 9.29 17.57
N THR A 73 -0.28 9.11 17.04
CA THR A 73 0.67 10.17 16.76
C THR A 73 0.71 10.36 15.26
N LEU A 74 0.74 11.61 14.80
CA LEU A 74 0.77 11.89 13.37
C LEU A 74 2.16 11.60 12.80
N GLU A 75 2.28 10.49 12.08
CA GLU A 75 3.47 10.13 11.33
C GLU A 75 3.35 10.67 9.91
N LEU A 76 4.31 11.48 9.48
CA LEU A 76 4.41 12.04 8.13
C LEU A 76 5.62 11.43 7.45
N VAL A 77 5.42 10.82 6.29
CA VAL A 77 6.52 10.25 5.50
C VAL A 77 6.44 10.75 4.05
N GLU A 78 7.56 11.20 3.52
CA GLU A 78 7.74 11.49 2.09
C GLU A 78 8.50 10.33 1.45
N GLU A 79 7.91 9.76 0.40
CA GLU A 79 8.53 8.69 -0.37
C GLU A 79 8.94 9.19 -1.75
N SER A 80 9.88 8.49 -2.35
CA SER A 80 10.14 8.60 -3.78
C SER A 80 10.61 7.24 -4.27
N LEU A 81 10.07 6.81 -5.42
CA LEU A 81 10.48 5.56 -6.08
C LEU A 81 11.70 5.76 -6.97
N ASP A 82 12.09 7.01 -7.20
CA ASP A 82 13.12 7.37 -8.16
C ASP A 82 14.45 7.72 -7.46
N ILE A 83 14.39 8.34 -6.27
CA ILE A 83 15.56 8.89 -5.57
C ILE A 83 15.41 8.70 -4.06
N ASN A 84 16.51 8.38 -3.35
CA ASN A 84 16.48 8.21 -1.90
C ASN A 84 16.36 9.57 -1.19
N LEU A 85 15.35 9.72 -0.33
CA LEU A 85 15.10 10.95 0.43
C LEU A 85 15.68 10.86 1.85
N LEU A 86 16.54 11.81 2.19
CA LEU A 86 17.03 12.03 3.54
C LEU A 86 16.01 12.81 4.36
N ASN A 87 15.97 12.57 5.68
CA ASN A 87 15.12 13.30 6.62
C ASN A 87 13.62 13.25 6.30
N ASN A 88 13.17 12.18 5.65
CA ASN A 88 11.87 12.02 5.02
C ASN A 88 10.74 11.57 5.96
N ALA A 89 11.06 11.24 7.22
CA ALA A 89 10.09 10.78 8.21
C ALA A 89 10.04 11.69 9.44
N VAL A 90 8.82 12.08 9.84
CA VAL A 90 8.55 12.93 11.01
C VAL A 90 7.41 12.35 11.82
N ARG A 91 7.50 12.41 13.15
CA ARG A 91 6.40 12.07 14.07
C ARG A 91 6.01 13.30 14.87
N LEU A 92 4.75 13.69 14.81
CA LEU A 92 4.17 14.81 15.56
C LEU A 92 3.28 14.26 16.68
N LYS A 93 3.60 14.62 17.93
CA LYS A 93 2.86 14.22 19.12
C LYS A 93 2.09 15.42 19.69
N PHE A 94 0.77 15.38 19.58
CA PHE A 94 -0.09 16.44 20.12
C PHE A 94 -0.36 16.23 21.60
N GLN A 95 0.01 17.19 22.45
CA GLN A 95 -0.27 17.10 23.88
C GLN A 95 -1.75 17.36 24.18
N ASN A 96 -2.34 16.49 25.00
CA ASN A 96 -3.73 16.57 25.48
C ASN A 96 -4.81 16.61 24.39
N CYS A 97 -4.45 16.34 23.14
CA CYS A 97 -5.35 16.32 21.99
C CYS A 97 -5.27 14.96 21.31
N ILE A 98 -6.36 14.55 20.65
CA ILE A 98 -6.41 13.33 19.86
C ILE A 98 -6.66 13.74 18.41
N LEU A 99 -5.90 13.19 17.47
CA LEU A 99 -6.08 13.42 16.04
C LEU A 99 -7.46 12.92 15.62
N LEU A 100 -8.22 13.72 14.86
CA LEU A 100 -9.50 13.25 14.32
C LEU A 100 -9.26 12.25 13.17
N PRO A 101 -10.10 11.21 13.02
CA PRO A 101 -10.06 10.35 11.84
C PRO A 101 -10.22 11.15 10.56
N GLY A 102 -9.28 11.00 9.62
CA GLY A 102 -9.25 11.82 8.40
C GLY A 102 -9.00 13.32 8.66
N GLY A 103 -8.47 13.68 9.83
CA GLY A 103 -8.18 15.06 10.24
C GLY A 103 -6.94 15.67 9.60
N VAL A 104 -6.30 15.00 8.65
CA VAL A 104 -5.10 15.49 7.98
C VAL A 104 -5.42 15.71 6.51
N HIS A 105 -5.26 16.95 6.07
CA HIS A 105 -5.53 17.37 4.70
C HIS A 105 -4.29 18.05 4.13
N VAL A 106 -3.90 17.67 2.92
CA VAL A 106 -2.72 18.23 2.25
C VAL A 106 -3.18 19.04 1.06
N SER A 107 -2.63 20.23 0.90
CA SER A 107 -2.87 21.11 -0.23
C SER A 107 -1.55 21.59 -0.81
N GLU A 108 -1.45 21.56 -2.14
CA GLU A 108 -0.27 21.98 -2.88
C GLU A 108 -0.53 23.32 -3.57
N THR A 109 0.45 24.21 -3.46
CA THR A 109 0.52 25.48 -4.19
C THR A 109 1.83 25.50 -4.99
N GLN A 110 2.02 26.49 -5.85
CA GLN A 110 3.24 26.62 -6.66
C GLN A 110 4.55 26.74 -5.84
N ASN A 111 4.44 27.15 -4.58
CA ASN A 111 5.60 27.48 -3.74
C ASN A 111 5.71 26.62 -2.49
N HIS A 112 4.57 26.13 -1.99
CA HIS A 112 4.49 25.42 -0.73
C HIS A 112 3.58 24.22 -0.82
N VAL A 113 3.81 23.27 0.07
CA VAL A 113 2.82 22.25 0.40
C VAL A 113 2.40 22.45 1.84
N THR A 114 1.10 22.59 2.03
CA THR A 114 0.49 22.92 3.32
C THR A 114 -0.22 21.69 3.85
N ILE A 115 0.08 21.33 5.11
CA ILE A 115 -0.60 20.26 5.83
C ILE A 115 -1.51 20.91 6.87
N LEU A 116 -2.81 20.66 6.74
CA LEU A 116 -3.86 21.13 7.64
C LEU A 116 -4.24 19.97 8.55
N ILE A 117 -4.19 20.18 9.86
CA ILE A 117 -4.34 19.12 10.86
C ILE A 117 -5.46 19.50 11.83
N LEU A 118 -6.42 18.60 12.03
CA LEU A 118 -7.50 18.73 13.00
C LEU A 118 -7.36 17.68 14.09
N THR A 119 -7.43 18.17 15.32
CA THR A 119 -7.60 17.36 16.52
C THR A 119 -8.99 17.59 17.11
N ASN A 120 -9.33 16.86 18.16
CA ASN A 120 -10.57 17.07 18.90
C ASN A 120 -10.72 18.46 19.54
N GLN A 121 -9.64 19.25 19.66
CA GLN A 121 -9.65 20.55 20.36
C GLN A 121 -8.97 21.69 19.59
N THR A 122 -8.13 21.37 18.61
CA THR A 122 -7.24 22.35 17.97
C THR A 122 -7.09 22.08 16.48
N VAL A 123 -6.84 23.14 15.72
CA VAL A 123 -6.47 23.09 14.31
C VAL A 123 -5.05 23.61 14.13
N HIS A 124 -4.32 23.04 13.18
CA HIS A 124 -2.94 23.43 12.87
C HIS A 124 -2.74 23.57 11.36
N ARG A 125 -1.86 24.50 10.97
CA ARG A 125 -1.37 24.69 9.61
C ARG A 125 0.15 24.53 9.63
N LEU A 126 0.67 23.60 8.85
CA LEU A 126 2.09 23.38 8.65
C LEU A 126 2.44 23.73 7.20
N LEU A 127 3.23 24.78 7.00
CA LEU A 127 3.67 25.25 5.70
C LEU A 127 5.07 24.70 5.39
N LEU A 128 5.21 23.95 4.31
CA LEU A 128 6.47 23.30 3.91
C LEU A 128 6.89 23.77 2.51
N PRO A 129 8.19 23.86 2.20
CA PRO A 129 8.65 24.22 0.87
C PRO A 129 8.17 23.21 -0.17
N HIS A 130 7.84 23.69 -1.37
CA HIS A 130 7.51 22.81 -2.48
C HIS A 130 8.77 22.16 -3.06
N PRO A 131 8.76 20.86 -3.44
CA PRO A 131 9.91 20.18 -4.05
C PRO A 131 10.51 20.94 -5.24
N SER A 132 9.68 21.47 -6.13
CA SER A 132 10.11 22.29 -7.29
C SER A 132 10.81 23.61 -6.93
N ARG A 133 10.80 24.02 -5.65
CA ARG A 133 11.56 25.17 -5.14
C ARG A 133 12.88 24.74 -4.50
N MET A 134 12.92 23.53 -3.95
CA MET A 134 14.12 22.97 -3.32
C MET A 134 15.16 22.55 -4.35
N TYR A 135 14.74 21.92 -5.45
CA TYR A 135 15.67 21.21 -6.37
C TYR A 135 15.99 21.98 -7.66
N ARG A 136 15.79 23.30 -7.67
CA ARG A 136 15.82 24.14 -8.89
C ARG A 136 17.17 24.25 -9.61
N SER A 137 18.26 23.77 -9.01
CA SER A 137 19.62 24.04 -9.48
C SER A 137 20.56 22.84 -9.44
N GLU A 138 20.13 21.69 -8.92
CA GLU A 138 20.94 20.48 -8.88
C GLU A 138 20.54 19.62 -10.06
N LEU A 139 21.44 19.50 -11.05
CA LEU A 139 21.43 18.31 -11.89
C LEU A 139 21.41 17.13 -10.92
N VAL A 140 20.44 16.22 -11.06
CA VAL A 140 20.32 14.99 -10.25
C VAL A 140 21.55 14.11 -10.56
N ILE A 141 22.69 14.49 -10.00
CA ILE A 141 23.96 13.77 -10.03
C ILE A 141 24.14 13.09 -8.67
N GLU A 142 23.51 13.61 -7.61
CA GLU A 142 23.51 13.01 -6.28
C GLU A 142 22.44 11.92 -6.18
N SER A 143 22.82 10.77 -5.60
CA SER A 143 21.94 9.62 -5.37
C SER A 143 20.96 9.82 -4.21
N GLN A 144 21.06 10.93 -3.48
CA GLN A 144 20.28 11.25 -2.29
C GLN A 144 19.83 12.70 -2.31
N MET A 145 18.62 12.99 -1.82
CA MET A 145 18.07 14.34 -1.78
C MET A 145 17.37 14.63 -0.44
N GLN A 146 17.33 15.90 -0.05
CA GLN A 146 16.69 16.31 1.22
C GLN A 146 15.17 16.38 1.06
N SER A 147 14.43 15.68 1.93
CA SER A 147 12.97 15.78 1.98
C SER A 147 12.47 17.19 2.30
N ILE A 148 11.24 17.51 1.87
CA ILE A 148 10.50 18.71 2.28
C ILE A 148 10.35 18.85 3.81
N PHE A 149 10.53 17.77 4.56
CA PHE A 149 10.49 17.76 6.01
C PHE A 149 11.81 18.19 6.66
N THR A 150 12.90 18.33 5.92
CA THR A 150 14.24 18.58 6.47
C THR A 150 14.27 19.71 7.50
N ASP A 151 13.59 20.81 7.21
CA ASP A 151 13.54 22.01 8.03
C ASP A 151 12.34 22.12 8.98
N ILE A 152 11.58 21.04 9.20
CA ILE A 152 10.39 21.07 10.06
C ILE A 152 10.68 21.51 11.50
N GLY A 153 11.91 21.29 12.00
CA GLY A 153 12.33 21.72 13.33
C GLY A 153 12.42 23.25 13.51
N LYS A 154 12.37 24.02 12.41
CA LYS A 154 12.32 25.49 12.43
C LYS A 154 10.90 26.04 12.55
N VAL A 155 9.88 25.19 12.42
CA VAL A 155 8.47 25.60 12.48
C VAL A 155 8.08 25.90 13.93
N ASP A 156 7.56 27.10 14.18
CA ASP A 156 6.94 27.43 15.45
C ASP A 156 5.47 26.95 15.47
N PHE A 157 5.26 25.78 16.06
CA PHE A 157 3.92 25.21 16.24
C PHE A 157 3.02 26.00 17.21
N ARG A 158 3.55 27.02 17.90
CA ARG A 158 2.79 27.88 18.81
C ARG A 158 2.41 29.22 18.18
N ASP A 159 2.84 29.49 16.96
CA ASP A 159 2.43 30.69 16.24
C ASP A 159 0.89 30.70 16.08
N PRO A 160 0.17 31.72 16.59
CA PRO A 160 -1.27 31.87 16.41
C PRO A 160 -1.72 31.91 14.94
N CYS A 161 -0.81 32.21 14.00
CA CYS A 161 -1.10 32.11 12.57
C CYS A 161 -1.18 30.65 12.11
N ASN A 162 -0.55 29.71 12.82
CA ASN A 162 -0.45 28.30 12.45
C ASN A 162 -1.23 27.39 13.39
N TYR A 163 -1.80 27.91 14.47
CA TYR A 163 -2.49 27.15 15.50
C TYR A 163 -3.69 27.91 16.07
N GLN A 164 -4.81 27.21 16.27
CA GLN A 164 -5.97 27.78 16.96
C GLN A 164 -6.79 26.73 17.71
N LEU A 165 -7.34 27.12 18.87
CA LEU A 165 -8.33 26.33 19.62
C LEU A 165 -9.70 26.35 18.92
N ILE A 166 -10.32 25.18 18.83
CA ILE A 166 -11.72 25.04 18.43
C ILE A 166 -12.58 25.58 19.58
N PRO A 167 -13.45 26.58 19.33
CA PRO A 167 -14.31 27.12 20.39
C PRO A 167 -15.27 26.04 20.90
N THR A 168 -15.67 26.12 22.17
CA THR A 168 -16.59 25.15 22.78
C THR A 168 -18.01 25.23 22.22
N VAL A 169 -18.44 26.43 21.79
CA VAL A 169 -19.76 26.69 21.17
C VAL A 169 -19.56 27.67 20.02
N PRO A 170 -20.09 27.40 18.80
CA PRO A 170 -20.82 26.21 18.39
C PRO A 170 -19.98 24.92 18.34
N GLY A 171 -18.66 25.03 18.09
CA GLY A 171 -17.67 23.99 18.35
C GLY A 171 -17.84 22.64 17.64
N LEU A 172 -16.96 21.70 17.97
CA LEU A 172 -16.97 20.33 17.47
C LEU A 172 -18.04 19.49 18.18
N SER A 173 -18.85 18.76 17.41
CA SER A 173 -19.83 17.82 17.98
C SER A 173 -19.14 16.66 18.71
N PRO A 174 -19.64 16.24 19.89
CA PRO A 174 -19.09 15.09 20.61
C PRO A 174 -19.06 13.82 19.74
N ASN A 175 -18.01 13.01 19.86
CA ASN A 175 -17.80 11.78 19.08
C ASN A 175 -17.71 12.00 17.56
N SER A 176 -17.36 13.19 17.08
CA SER A 176 -17.17 13.43 15.65
C SER A 176 -16.03 12.61 15.09
N THR A 177 -16.24 11.98 13.94
CA THR A 177 -15.27 11.12 13.24
C THR A 177 -14.97 11.60 11.83
N THR A 178 -15.39 12.82 11.48
CA THR A 178 -15.19 13.38 10.15
C THR A 178 -14.82 14.86 10.22
N SER A 179 -14.03 15.28 9.24
CA SER A 179 -13.60 16.64 9.02
C SER A 179 -13.26 16.83 7.55
N ALA A 180 -13.26 18.09 7.12
CA ALA A 180 -12.64 18.50 5.88
C ALA A 180 -11.83 19.77 6.11
N ALA A 181 -10.74 19.95 5.37
CA ALA A 181 -10.02 21.22 5.36
C ALA A 181 -9.50 21.53 3.96
N TRP A 182 -9.36 22.82 3.66
CA TRP A 182 -8.89 23.31 2.37
C TRP A 182 -8.21 24.68 2.52
N LEU A 183 -7.48 25.07 1.48
CA LEU A 183 -6.97 26.43 1.33
C LEU A 183 -7.89 27.23 0.42
N SER A 184 -8.17 28.48 0.79
CA SER A 184 -8.79 29.44 -0.13
C SER A 184 -7.78 29.93 -1.16
N ASN A 185 -8.26 30.54 -2.23
CA ASN A 185 -7.40 31.16 -3.24
C ASN A 185 -6.58 32.34 -2.69
N ASP A 186 -7.02 32.91 -1.56
CA ASP A 186 -6.32 33.98 -0.84
C ASP A 186 -5.30 33.44 0.19
N GLY A 187 -5.12 32.11 0.28
CA GLY A 187 -4.18 31.46 1.19
C GLY A 187 -4.70 31.29 2.63
N GLU A 188 -5.99 31.55 2.87
CA GLU A 188 -6.64 31.26 4.16
C GLU A 188 -6.78 29.75 4.34
N ALA A 189 -6.66 29.26 5.57
CA ALA A 189 -6.88 27.84 5.88
C ALA A 189 -8.25 27.65 6.54
N LEU A 190 -9.09 26.81 5.96
CA LEU A 190 -10.46 26.57 6.41
C LEU A 190 -10.62 25.12 6.88
N PHE A 191 -11.38 24.94 7.96
CA PHE A 191 -11.58 23.68 8.66
C PHE A 191 -13.07 23.48 8.92
N ALA A 192 -13.69 22.51 8.26
CA ALA A 192 -15.08 22.13 8.44
C ALA A 192 -15.20 20.86 9.30
N VAL A 193 -16.06 20.91 10.31
CA VAL A 193 -16.36 19.80 11.21
C VAL A 193 -17.86 19.76 11.56
N PRO A 194 -18.40 18.61 12.01
CA PRO A 194 -19.76 18.57 12.54
C PRO A 194 -19.93 19.54 13.72
N SER A 195 -20.95 20.40 13.68
CA SER A 195 -21.23 21.33 14.77
C SER A 195 -21.89 20.64 15.96
N ALA A 196 -21.51 21.02 17.20
CA ALA A 196 -22.18 20.53 18.41
C ALA A 196 -23.67 20.93 18.48
N SER A 197 -24.06 21.96 17.73
CA SER A 197 -25.45 22.43 17.71
C SER A 197 -26.20 22.08 16.41
N GLY A 198 -25.69 21.12 15.63
CA GLY A 198 -26.26 20.63 14.37
C GLY A 198 -25.70 21.36 13.14
N GLY A 199 -25.63 20.68 12.00
CA GLY A 199 -25.02 21.21 10.77
C GLY A 199 -23.49 21.15 10.75
N ILE A 200 -22.85 22.15 10.12
CA ILE A 200 -21.40 22.20 9.88
C ILE A 200 -20.81 23.45 10.51
N PHE A 201 -19.75 23.29 11.31
CA PHE A 201 -18.94 24.37 11.84
C PHE A 201 -17.69 24.56 10.96
N VAL A 202 -17.43 25.79 10.52
CA VAL A 202 -16.26 26.15 9.72
C VAL A 202 -15.41 27.17 10.46
N LEU A 203 -14.16 26.83 10.74
CA LEU A 203 -13.14 27.72 11.31
C LEU A 203 -12.19 28.15 10.21
N LYS A 204 -11.88 29.45 10.14
CA LYS A 204 -10.97 30.05 9.16
C LYS A 204 -9.80 30.75 9.84
N LEU A 205 -8.59 30.31 9.50
CA LEU A 205 -7.33 30.96 9.83
C LEU A 205 -6.94 31.98 8.75
N PRO A 206 -6.36 33.13 9.13
CA PRO A 206 -5.87 34.11 8.16
C PRO A 206 -4.74 33.54 7.29
N PRO A 207 -4.41 34.19 6.15
CA PRO A 207 -3.28 33.79 5.33
C PRO A 207 -1.96 33.78 6.11
N HIS A 208 -1.00 32.97 5.68
CA HIS A 208 0.31 32.89 6.33
C HIS A 208 1.03 34.23 6.27
N ASP A 209 1.70 34.62 7.36
CA ASP A 209 2.38 35.92 7.55
C ASP A 209 1.50 37.17 7.38
N VAL A 210 0.18 37.03 7.29
CA VAL A 210 -0.75 38.17 7.22
C VAL A 210 -1.46 38.31 8.57
N PRO A 211 -1.30 39.43 9.28
CA PRO A 211 -2.02 39.65 10.53
C PRO A 211 -3.53 39.67 10.25
N GLY A 212 -4.25 38.77 10.90
CA GLY A 212 -5.70 38.66 10.75
C GLY A 212 -6.32 37.93 11.94
N MET A 213 -7.62 38.10 12.13
CA MET A 213 -8.36 37.42 13.19
C MET A 213 -8.96 36.12 12.66
N VAL A 214 -8.95 35.09 13.49
CA VAL A 214 -9.69 33.85 13.22
C VAL A 214 -11.18 34.18 13.13
N SER A 215 -11.84 33.66 12.10
CA SER A 215 -13.29 33.79 11.95
C SER A 215 -13.97 32.43 11.94
N VAL A 216 -15.20 32.38 12.41
CA VAL A 216 -16.00 31.16 12.47
C VAL A 216 -17.35 31.36 11.79
N VAL A 217 -17.81 30.33 11.10
CA VAL A 217 -19.10 30.30 10.41
C VAL A 217 -19.79 29.00 10.77
N GLU A 218 -21.09 29.05 11.00
CA GLU A 218 -21.90 27.86 11.23
C GLU A 218 -22.97 27.74 10.14
N LEU A 219 -22.95 26.62 9.43
CA LEU A 219 -23.86 26.32 8.32
C LEU A 219 -24.97 25.40 8.83
N LYS A 220 -26.19 25.92 8.89
CA LYS A 220 -27.38 25.22 9.39
C LYS A 220 -28.54 25.38 8.45
N GLN A 221 -29.30 24.31 8.23
CA GLN A 221 -30.49 24.37 7.39
C GLN A 221 -31.59 25.10 8.16
N SER A 222 -32.00 26.27 7.67
CA SER A 222 -33.07 27.06 8.28
C SER A 222 -34.41 26.35 8.10
N SER A 223 -34.87 25.61 9.11
CA SER A 223 -36.09 24.82 9.03
C SER A 223 -37.30 25.53 9.66
N VAL A 224 -37.77 26.60 9.01
CA VAL A 224 -39.05 27.23 9.40
C VAL A 224 -40.20 26.22 9.35
N MET A 225 -40.15 25.24 8.42
CA MET A 225 -41.16 24.17 8.34
C MET A 225 -40.98 23.00 9.34
N GLN A 226 -39.76 22.64 9.78
CA GLN A 226 -39.61 21.57 10.78
C GLN A 226 -40.09 22.02 12.17
N ARG A 227 -39.93 23.30 12.53
CA ARG A 227 -40.47 23.84 13.78
C ARG A 227 -42.00 23.78 13.86
N LEU A 228 -42.70 23.91 12.74
CA LEU A 228 -44.16 23.86 12.67
C LEU A 228 -44.74 22.45 12.82
N LEU A 229 -44.01 21.40 12.39
CA LEU A 229 -44.44 20.00 12.51
C LEU A 229 -43.95 19.29 13.78
N ILE A 230 -42.83 19.74 14.37
CA ILE A 230 -42.16 19.07 15.50
C ILE A 230 -42.52 19.74 16.86
N GLY A 231 -43.12 20.93 16.85
CA GLY A 231 -43.31 21.77 18.04
C GLY A 231 -44.25 21.28 19.14
N TRP A 232 -44.86 20.09 19.04
CA TRP A 232 -45.91 19.62 19.96
C TRP A 232 -45.54 18.39 20.82
N MET A 233 -44.31 17.86 20.77
CA MET A 233 -43.90 16.71 21.61
C MET A 233 -42.69 17.01 22.51
N PRO A 234 -42.76 16.75 23.83
CA PRO A 234 -41.64 16.94 24.75
C PRO A 234 -40.43 16.02 24.46
N THR A 235 -39.22 16.55 24.63
CA THR A 235 -37.92 15.89 24.40
C THR A 235 -37.68 14.63 25.25
N VAL A 236 -38.35 14.50 26.40
CA VAL A 236 -38.18 13.38 27.35
C VAL A 236 -38.64 12.02 26.78
N ILE A 237 -39.50 12.02 25.76
CA ILE A 237 -40.03 10.78 25.15
C ILE A 237 -39.14 10.27 23.99
N ARG A 238 -38.23 11.10 23.45
CA ARG A 238 -37.48 10.76 22.22
C ARG A 238 -36.21 9.91 22.43
N GLY A 239 -35.78 9.67 23.67
CA GLY A 239 -34.43 9.15 23.91
C GLY A 239 -33.37 10.12 23.38
N ASP A 240 -32.10 9.86 23.68
CA ASP A 240 -30.98 10.73 23.29
C ASP A 240 -30.65 10.57 21.79
N GLN A 241 -31.57 10.98 20.92
CA GLN A 241 -31.37 11.06 19.47
C GLN A 241 -30.82 12.46 19.18
N GLY A 242 -29.50 12.54 18.93
CA GLY A 242 -28.85 13.77 18.49
C GLY A 242 -29.49 14.36 17.22
N PRO A 243 -29.07 15.55 16.77
CA PRO A 243 -29.67 16.18 15.60
C PRO A 243 -29.49 15.29 14.36
N SER A 244 -30.61 14.94 13.70
CA SER A 244 -30.62 13.99 12.57
C SER A 244 -29.83 14.46 11.35
N ASP A 245 -29.46 15.75 11.29
CA ASP A 245 -28.66 16.35 10.24
C ASP A 245 -27.15 16.30 10.49
N ARG A 246 -26.68 15.61 11.54
CA ARG A 246 -25.26 15.48 11.86
C ARG A 246 -24.48 14.85 10.69
N PRO A 247 -23.42 15.51 10.19
CA PRO A 247 -22.53 14.92 9.19
C PRO A 247 -21.75 13.72 9.71
N LEU A 248 -21.74 12.63 8.93
CA LEU A 248 -20.93 11.42 9.12
C LEU A 248 -19.68 11.41 8.24
N SER A 249 -19.77 12.00 7.05
CA SER A 249 -18.66 12.17 6.11
C SER A 249 -18.74 13.55 5.49
N LEU A 250 -17.62 14.27 5.50
CA LEU A 250 -17.45 15.59 4.89
C LEU A 250 -16.42 15.52 3.77
N ALA A 251 -16.67 16.26 2.71
CA ALA A 251 -15.68 16.52 1.67
C ALA A 251 -15.93 17.88 1.01
N VAL A 252 -14.88 18.46 0.43
CA VAL A 252 -14.94 19.82 -0.11
C VAL A 252 -14.50 19.83 -1.56
N HIS A 253 -15.29 20.47 -2.41
CA HIS A 253 -14.95 20.78 -3.79
C HIS A 253 -14.71 22.29 -3.93
N CYS A 254 -13.46 22.68 -4.18
CA CYS A 254 -13.08 24.08 -4.36
C CYS A 254 -13.33 24.52 -5.80
N VAL A 255 -14.05 25.63 -5.97
CA VAL A 255 -14.30 26.31 -7.25
C VAL A 255 -13.64 27.69 -7.20
N LYS A 256 -13.36 28.33 -8.34
CA LYS A 256 -12.59 29.58 -8.43
C LYS A 256 -12.98 30.69 -7.42
N ASN A 257 -14.24 30.81 -7.01
CA ASN A 257 -14.68 31.85 -6.08
C ASN A 257 -15.59 31.32 -4.95
N ASP A 258 -15.63 30.01 -4.73
CA ASP A 258 -16.48 29.39 -3.69
C ASP A 258 -15.94 28.01 -3.31
N ALA A 259 -16.36 27.50 -2.16
CA ALA A 259 -16.10 26.13 -1.74
C ALA A 259 -17.44 25.43 -1.47
N PHE A 260 -17.67 24.33 -2.17
CA PHE A 260 -18.84 23.49 -1.94
C PHE A 260 -18.52 22.41 -0.92
N ILE A 261 -19.23 22.43 0.21
CA ILE A 261 -19.05 21.48 1.30
C ILE A 261 -20.16 20.45 1.22
N PHE A 262 -19.77 19.20 0.99
CA PHE A 262 -20.66 18.06 0.94
C PHE A 262 -20.68 17.35 2.29
N ALA A 263 -21.87 17.04 2.78
CA ALA A 263 -22.10 16.35 4.02
C ALA A 263 -23.07 15.18 3.80
N LEU A 264 -22.58 13.97 4.05
CA LEU A 264 -23.41 12.78 4.13
C LEU A 264 -23.81 12.58 5.59
N CYS A 265 -25.10 12.70 5.89
CA CYS A 265 -25.61 12.86 7.26
C CYS A 265 -26.20 11.57 7.85
N GLN A 266 -26.44 11.58 9.17
CA GLN A 266 -27.08 10.50 9.92
C GLN A 266 -28.50 10.15 9.45
N ASP A 267 -29.20 11.08 8.80
CA ASP A 267 -30.51 10.84 8.18
C ASP A 267 -30.42 10.30 6.74
N HIS A 268 -29.26 9.79 6.33
CA HIS A 268 -28.99 9.21 5.00
C HIS A 268 -29.10 10.21 3.84
N LYS A 269 -29.11 11.52 4.12
CA LYS A 269 -29.14 12.54 3.08
C LYS A 269 -27.77 13.08 2.78
N LEU A 270 -27.50 13.29 1.50
CA LEU A 270 -26.39 14.07 1.02
C LEU A 270 -26.83 15.54 0.94
N ARG A 271 -26.07 16.43 1.57
CA ARG A 271 -26.29 17.88 1.52
C ARG A 271 -25.07 18.56 0.93
N MET A 272 -25.29 19.54 0.06
CA MET A 272 -24.23 20.41 -0.48
C MET A 272 -24.47 21.86 -0.02
N TRP A 273 -23.43 22.48 0.50
CA TRP A 273 -23.43 23.85 1.00
C TRP A 273 -22.48 24.73 0.20
N SER A 274 -22.89 25.95 -0.14
CA SER A 274 -21.94 26.99 -0.53
C SER A 274 -21.38 27.66 0.72
N TYR A 275 -20.05 27.68 0.82
CA TYR A 275 -19.38 28.42 1.89
C TYR A 275 -19.57 29.93 1.74
N LYS A 276 -19.50 30.43 0.52
CA LYS A 276 -19.66 31.87 0.22
C LYS A 276 -21.07 32.37 0.48
N GLU A 277 -22.08 31.66 -0.01
CA GLU A 277 -23.48 32.04 0.16
C GLU A 277 -24.01 31.65 1.54
N GLN A 278 -23.34 30.73 2.24
CA GLN A 278 -23.75 30.15 3.53
C GLN A 278 -25.11 29.45 3.48
N MET A 279 -25.44 28.86 2.33
CA MET A 279 -26.75 28.30 2.02
C MET A 279 -26.62 26.83 1.57
N CYS A 280 -27.62 26.02 1.90
CA CYS A 280 -27.71 24.65 1.39
C CYS A 280 -28.28 24.70 -0.03
N LEU A 281 -27.47 24.30 -1.00
CA LEU A 281 -27.78 24.37 -2.43
C LEU A 281 -28.46 23.11 -2.94
N MET A 282 -28.21 21.96 -2.31
CA MET A 282 -28.75 20.67 -2.73
C MET A 282 -28.96 19.75 -1.52
N VAL A 283 -30.07 19.01 -1.53
CA VAL A 283 -30.35 17.90 -0.62
C VAL A 283 -30.85 16.72 -1.45
N ALA A 284 -30.21 15.57 -1.31
CA ALA A 284 -30.63 14.33 -1.97
C ALA A 284 -30.75 13.20 -0.95
N ASP A 285 -31.82 12.42 -1.05
CA ASP A 285 -32.07 11.26 -0.19
C ASP A 285 -31.38 10.02 -0.77
N MET A 286 -30.33 9.53 -0.10
CA MET A 286 -29.54 8.42 -0.65
C MET A 286 -30.30 7.09 -0.60
N LEU A 287 -31.35 6.98 0.22
CA LEU A 287 -32.15 5.76 0.31
C LEU A 287 -33.01 5.52 -0.94
N GLU A 288 -33.22 6.53 -1.79
CA GLU A 288 -33.86 6.36 -3.10
C GLU A 288 -33.02 5.46 -4.03
N TYR A 289 -31.70 5.45 -3.83
CA TYR A 289 -30.74 4.67 -4.62
C TYR A 289 -30.35 3.33 -3.97
N VAL A 290 -30.84 3.05 -2.74
CA VAL A 290 -30.57 1.82 -1.98
C VAL A 290 -31.90 1.09 -1.68
N PRO A 291 -32.61 0.58 -2.71
CA PRO A 291 -33.97 0.05 -2.54
C PRO A 291 -34.03 -1.26 -1.75
N VAL A 292 -32.90 -1.98 -1.64
CA VAL A 292 -32.81 -3.32 -1.03
C VAL A 292 -32.82 -3.25 0.50
N ASN A 293 -32.25 -2.20 1.09
CA ASN A 293 -32.09 -2.06 2.55
C ASN A 293 -33.16 -1.14 3.16
N LYS A 294 -34.43 -1.54 3.05
CA LYS A 294 -35.58 -0.74 3.56
C LYS A 294 -35.52 -0.46 5.07
N ASP A 295 -34.88 -1.35 5.83
CA ASP A 295 -34.69 -1.23 7.28
C ASP A 295 -33.85 -0.01 7.67
N LEU A 296 -33.00 0.51 6.78
CA LEU A 296 -32.21 1.72 7.02
C LEU A 296 -33.07 2.93 7.36
N ARG A 297 -34.31 3.01 6.84
CA ARG A 297 -35.23 4.11 7.15
C ARG A 297 -35.57 4.22 8.64
N LEU A 298 -35.35 3.15 9.41
CA LEU A 298 -35.71 3.05 10.82
C LEU A 298 -34.51 3.26 11.76
N THR A 299 -33.29 3.34 11.22
CA THR A 299 -32.04 3.42 12.00
C THR A 299 -31.23 4.63 11.58
N ALA A 300 -30.48 5.25 12.49
CA ALA A 300 -29.53 6.30 12.09
C ALA A 300 -28.39 5.71 11.26
N GLY A 301 -27.97 6.44 10.23
CA GLY A 301 -26.77 6.11 9.46
C GLY A 301 -25.53 6.06 10.35
N THR A 302 -24.73 5.04 10.15
CA THR A 302 -23.40 4.89 10.74
C THR A 302 -22.43 4.47 9.66
N GLY A 303 -21.15 4.84 9.75
CA GLY A 303 -20.12 4.34 8.82
C GLY A 303 -20.27 4.75 7.35
N HIS A 304 -21.17 5.67 7.01
CA HIS A 304 -21.31 6.20 5.65
C HIS A 304 -20.06 7.00 5.25
N LYS A 305 -19.62 6.86 3.99
CA LYS A 305 -18.40 7.51 3.50
C LYS A 305 -18.61 8.12 2.11
N LEU A 306 -17.95 9.25 1.87
CA LEU A 306 -18.04 10.03 0.64
C LEU A 306 -16.62 10.31 0.10
N ARG A 307 -16.42 10.16 -1.20
CA ARG A 307 -15.18 10.49 -1.92
C ARG A 307 -15.49 11.19 -3.24
N PHE A 308 -14.54 11.97 -3.74
CA PHE A 308 -14.61 12.61 -5.05
C PHE A 308 -13.61 12.03 -6.02
N ALA A 309 -13.97 12.11 -7.30
CA ALA A 309 -13.04 12.02 -8.41
C ALA A 309 -13.37 13.13 -9.42
N TYR A 310 -12.37 13.51 -10.21
CA TYR A 310 -12.58 14.42 -11.33
C TYR A 310 -12.42 13.67 -12.65
N SER A 311 -13.45 13.73 -13.48
CA SER A 311 -13.45 13.24 -14.85
C SER A 311 -13.39 14.43 -15.81
N PRO A 312 -12.50 14.44 -16.81
CA PRO A 312 -12.48 15.47 -17.83
C PRO A 312 -13.79 15.56 -18.64
N THR A 313 -14.52 14.45 -18.76
CA THR A 313 -15.77 14.36 -19.52
C THR A 313 -17.00 14.60 -18.64
N LEU A 314 -17.04 14.03 -17.43
CA LEU A 314 -18.20 14.10 -16.54
C LEU A 314 -18.09 15.22 -15.48
N GLY A 315 -16.93 15.84 -15.31
CA GLY A 315 -16.69 16.80 -14.25
C GLY A 315 -16.53 16.12 -12.89
N VAL A 316 -17.26 16.58 -11.87
CA VAL A 316 -17.13 16.06 -10.51
C VAL A 316 -17.97 14.80 -10.33
N CYS A 317 -17.32 13.67 -10.09
CA CYS A 317 -17.95 12.41 -9.73
C CYS A 317 -17.93 12.24 -8.20
N LEU A 318 -19.05 11.80 -7.63
CA LEU A 318 -19.21 11.46 -6.22
C LEU A 318 -19.35 9.96 -6.06
N GLY A 319 -18.53 9.37 -5.19
CA GLY A 319 -18.66 7.99 -4.75
C GLY A 319 -19.17 7.98 -3.33
N ILE A 320 -20.31 7.33 -3.09
CA ILE A 320 -20.97 7.25 -1.80
C ILE A 320 -21.08 5.79 -1.39
N TYR A 321 -20.53 5.46 -0.22
CA TYR A 321 -20.77 4.19 0.44
C TYR A 321 -21.86 4.33 1.49
N MET A 322 -22.97 3.63 1.26
CA MET A 322 -24.06 3.48 2.20
C MET A 322 -23.85 2.19 2.99
N HIS A 323 -23.38 2.33 4.22
CA HIS A 323 -23.27 1.22 5.17
C HIS A 323 -24.66 0.68 5.54
N ALA A 324 -24.77 -0.64 5.58
CA ALA A 324 -25.95 -1.33 6.11
C ALA A 324 -25.51 -2.60 6.86
N PRO A 325 -26.26 -3.06 7.87
CA PRO A 325 -25.85 -4.18 8.72
C PRO A 325 -25.63 -5.51 7.99
N LYS A 326 -26.35 -5.75 6.88
CA LYS A 326 -26.25 -7.00 6.11
C LYS A 326 -25.30 -6.88 4.93
N ARG A 327 -25.46 -5.82 4.13
CA ARG A 327 -24.75 -5.64 2.87
C ARG A 327 -24.72 -4.16 2.53
N GLY A 328 -23.52 -3.58 2.51
CA GLY A 328 -23.31 -2.20 2.07
C GLY A 328 -23.55 -2.03 0.56
N GLN A 329 -23.66 -0.79 0.13
CA GLN A 329 -23.83 -0.45 -1.28
C GLN A 329 -23.04 0.80 -1.63
N PHE A 330 -22.35 0.77 -2.77
CA PHE A 330 -21.77 1.95 -3.39
C PHE A 330 -22.74 2.56 -4.40
N CYS A 331 -22.84 3.88 -4.40
CA CYS A 331 -23.58 4.65 -5.39
C CYS A 331 -22.65 5.71 -5.96
N ILE A 332 -22.61 5.82 -7.29
CA ILE A 332 -21.76 6.74 -8.01
C ILE A 332 -22.64 7.74 -8.75
N PHE A 333 -22.29 9.01 -8.61
CA PHE A 333 -23.08 10.13 -9.14
C PHE A 333 -22.20 11.14 -9.87
N GLN A 334 -22.79 11.85 -10.81
CA GLN A 334 -22.24 13.06 -11.42
C GLN A 334 -22.88 14.29 -10.76
N LEU A 335 -22.08 15.29 -10.37
CA LEU A 335 -22.62 16.58 -9.98
C LEU A 335 -23.00 17.37 -11.23
N VAL A 336 -24.27 17.75 -11.33
CA VAL A 336 -24.79 18.53 -12.45
C VAL A 336 -25.23 19.91 -11.97
N SER A 337 -24.73 20.94 -12.65
CA SER A 337 -25.21 22.31 -12.48
C SER A 337 -26.33 22.58 -13.48
N VAL A 338 -27.52 22.86 -12.95
CA VAL A 338 -28.70 23.31 -13.70
C VAL A 338 -28.68 24.85 -13.77
N GLU A 339 -29.41 25.44 -14.72
CA GLU A 339 -29.58 26.89 -14.83
C GLU A 339 -30.00 27.54 -13.49
N ASN A 340 -29.40 28.70 -13.19
CA ASN A 340 -29.60 29.52 -11.98
C ASN A 340 -29.03 28.95 -10.66
N ASN A 341 -27.77 28.49 -10.63
CA ASN A 341 -27.10 27.97 -9.43
C ASN A 341 -27.86 26.83 -8.71
N ARG A 342 -28.68 26.08 -9.45
CA ARG A 342 -29.33 24.88 -8.92
C ARG A 342 -28.47 23.67 -9.22
N TYR A 343 -28.32 22.79 -8.24
CA TYR A 343 -27.49 21.61 -8.38
C TYR A 343 -28.32 20.36 -8.18
N SER A 344 -28.02 19.33 -8.96
CA SER A 344 -28.55 17.99 -8.83
C SER A 344 -27.41 16.97 -8.91
N ILE A 345 -27.72 15.75 -8.51
CA ILE A 345 -26.86 14.59 -8.74
C ILE A 345 -27.54 13.66 -9.72
N ASP A 346 -26.81 13.29 -10.76
CA ASP A 346 -27.26 12.30 -11.74
C ASP A 346 -26.62 10.96 -11.38
N HIS A 347 -27.43 9.92 -11.29
CA HIS A 347 -26.95 8.58 -10.95
C HIS A 347 -26.23 7.93 -12.12
N ILE A 348 -25.03 7.41 -11.87
CA ILE A 348 -24.22 6.69 -12.86
C ILE A 348 -24.34 5.18 -12.63
N SER A 349 -24.05 4.72 -11.41
CA SER A 349 -23.97 3.29 -11.10
C SER A 349 -24.23 2.98 -9.64
N SER A 350 -24.75 1.78 -9.37
CA SER A 350 -24.95 1.21 -8.04
C SER A 350 -24.29 -0.16 -7.96
N LEU A 351 -23.36 -0.32 -7.02
CA LEU A 351 -22.53 -1.51 -6.89
C LEU A 351 -22.75 -2.16 -5.54
N PHE A 352 -23.04 -3.45 -5.55
CA PHE A 352 -23.29 -4.22 -4.34
C PHE A 352 -22.00 -4.82 -3.80
N THR A 353 -21.75 -4.68 -2.49
CA THR A 353 -20.56 -5.27 -1.84
C THR A 353 -20.86 -6.68 -1.34
N SER A 354 -19.88 -7.50 -1.00
CA SER A 354 -20.10 -8.75 -0.23
C SER A 354 -20.36 -8.43 1.27
N GLN A 355 -20.36 -9.46 2.13
CA GLN A 355 -20.47 -9.31 3.60
C GLN A 355 -19.17 -8.82 4.27
N GLU A 356 -18.20 -8.38 3.48
CA GLU A 356 -16.91 -7.85 3.94
C GLU A 356 -17.06 -6.48 4.65
N THR A 357 -16.21 -6.23 5.63
CA THR A 357 -16.19 -4.97 6.40
C THR A 357 -15.33 -3.93 5.68
N LEU A 358 -15.95 -2.80 5.31
CA LEU A 358 -15.24 -1.72 4.59
C LEU A 358 -14.19 -1.03 5.49
N ILE A 359 -12.95 -0.97 5.00
CA ILE A 359 -11.88 -0.21 5.62
C ILE A 359 -11.76 1.15 4.94
N ASP A 360 -11.55 1.19 3.62
CA ASP A 360 -11.45 2.42 2.84
C ASP A 360 -11.80 2.19 1.38
N PHE A 361 -12.05 3.28 0.65
CA PHE A 361 -12.19 3.24 -0.80
C PHE A 361 -11.66 4.51 -1.45
N ALA A 362 -11.22 4.39 -2.69
CA ALA A 362 -10.88 5.50 -3.55
C ALA A 362 -11.70 5.45 -4.84
N LEU A 363 -11.98 6.63 -5.38
CA LEU A 363 -12.69 6.81 -6.61
C LEU A 363 -11.75 7.44 -7.64
N THR A 364 -11.77 6.93 -8.85
CA THR A 364 -11.14 7.54 -10.02
C THR A 364 -12.22 7.98 -11.01
N SER A 365 -11.85 8.49 -12.18
CA SER A 365 -12.83 8.86 -13.21
C SER A 365 -13.67 7.69 -13.72
N THR A 366 -13.15 6.47 -13.64
CA THR A 366 -13.69 5.26 -14.30
C THR A 366 -13.88 4.08 -13.36
N ASP A 367 -13.06 4.00 -12.31
CA ASP A 367 -12.96 2.84 -11.43
C ASP A 367 -13.15 3.22 -9.97
N ILE A 368 -13.73 2.30 -9.21
CA ILE A 368 -13.75 2.34 -7.75
C ILE A 368 -12.82 1.25 -7.22
N TRP A 369 -11.93 1.64 -6.32
CA TRP A 369 -11.01 0.76 -5.61
C TRP A 369 -11.46 0.65 -4.17
N VAL A 370 -11.54 -0.57 -3.65
CA VAL A 370 -12.08 -0.80 -2.31
C VAL A 370 -11.23 -1.80 -1.55
N LEU A 371 -11.01 -1.48 -0.29
CA LEU A 371 -10.24 -2.24 0.69
C LEU A 371 -11.18 -2.68 1.81
N TRP A 372 -11.19 -3.98 2.08
CA TRP A 372 -12.01 -4.60 3.10
C TRP A 372 -11.20 -5.52 4.02
N HIS A 373 -11.84 -5.88 5.14
CA HIS A 373 -11.60 -7.14 5.83
C HIS A 373 -12.70 -8.15 5.51
N ASP A 374 -12.32 -9.40 5.29
CA ASP A 374 -13.27 -10.51 5.20
C ASP A 374 -13.69 -11.02 6.60
N ALA A 375 -14.42 -12.15 6.63
CA ALA A 375 -14.89 -12.75 7.87
C ALA A 375 -13.76 -13.31 8.75
N GLU A 376 -12.59 -13.57 8.17
CA GLU A 376 -11.39 -14.10 8.83
C GLU A 376 -10.40 -12.97 9.18
N ASN A 377 -10.80 -11.70 9.02
CA ASN A 377 -9.96 -10.51 9.15
C ASN A 377 -8.77 -10.47 8.18
N GLN A 378 -8.80 -11.21 7.08
CA GLN A 378 -7.81 -11.09 6.02
C GLN A 378 -8.07 -9.82 5.20
N THR A 379 -7.00 -9.26 4.64
CA THR A 379 -7.10 -8.05 3.82
C THR A 379 -7.58 -8.44 2.43
N VAL A 380 -8.65 -7.80 1.95
CA VAL A 380 -9.18 -8.03 0.61
C VAL A 380 -9.25 -6.71 -0.13
N VAL A 381 -8.71 -6.68 -1.35
CA VAL A 381 -8.81 -5.51 -2.24
C VAL A 381 -9.45 -5.95 -3.54
N LYS A 382 -10.41 -5.16 -4.01
CA LYS A 382 -11.05 -5.36 -5.32
C LYS A 382 -11.28 -4.00 -5.98
N TYR A 383 -11.44 -4.03 -7.29
CA TYR A 383 -11.82 -2.85 -8.03
C TYR A 383 -12.86 -3.20 -9.09
N ILE A 384 -13.58 -2.20 -9.57
CA ILE A 384 -14.53 -2.37 -10.67
C ILE A 384 -14.65 -1.09 -11.47
N ASN A 385 -14.74 -1.25 -12.79
CA ASN A 385 -15.01 -0.17 -13.71
C ASN A 385 -16.50 0.16 -13.71
N PHE A 386 -16.92 1.31 -13.21
CA PHE A 386 -18.35 1.59 -13.07
C PHE A 386 -18.99 2.20 -14.33
N GLU A 387 -18.20 2.55 -15.35
CA GLU A 387 -18.71 3.08 -16.62
C GLU A 387 -19.08 1.97 -17.62
N HIS A 388 -18.28 0.89 -17.68
CA HIS A 388 -18.39 -0.13 -18.73
C HIS A 388 -18.75 -1.53 -18.22
N ASN A 389 -18.72 -1.77 -16.90
CA ASN A 389 -18.97 -3.10 -16.35
C ASN A 389 -20.48 -3.39 -16.22
N VAL A 390 -21.02 -4.09 -17.21
CA VAL A 390 -22.45 -4.46 -17.28
C VAL A 390 -22.79 -5.63 -16.35
N THR A 391 -21.80 -6.46 -15.99
CA THR A 391 -21.99 -7.67 -15.17
C THR A 391 -21.95 -7.40 -13.67
N GLY A 392 -21.41 -6.25 -13.25
CA GLY A 392 -21.25 -5.89 -11.84
C GLY A 392 -20.20 -6.73 -11.12
N GLN A 393 -19.29 -7.36 -11.85
CA GLN A 393 -18.29 -8.26 -11.31
C GLN A 393 -17.06 -7.49 -10.84
N TRP A 394 -16.65 -7.76 -9.60
CA TRP A 394 -15.47 -7.14 -9.00
C TRP A 394 -14.21 -7.87 -9.43
N ASN A 395 -13.21 -7.12 -9.89
CA ASN A 395 -11.90 -7.63 -10.24
C ASN A 395 -11.05 -7.84 -8.99
N PRO A 396 -10.45 -9.03 -8.80
CA PRO A 396 -9.66 -9.32 -7.62
C PRO A 396 -8.28 -8.65 -7.67
N VAL A 397 -7.76 -8.34 -6.49
CA VAL A 397 -6.34 -8.07 -6.26
C VAL A 397 -5.79 -9.21 -5.42
N PHE A 398 -4.76 -9.86 -5.94
CA PHE A 398 -4.05 -10.94 -5.25
C PHE A 398 -3.12 -10.33 -4.23
N MET A 399 -3.53 -10.42 -2.97
CA MET A 399 -2.79 -9.90 -1.82
C MET A 399 -1.61 -10.81 -1.52
N GLN A 400 -0.50 -10.23 -1.04
CA GLN A 400 0.65 -11.03 -0.64
C GLN A 400 0.34 -11.70 0.70
N PRO A 401 0.45 -13.05 0.80
CA PRO A 401 0.17 -13.75 2.04
C PRO A 401 1.22 -13.43 3.11
N LEU A 402 0.80 -13.51 4.37
CA LEU A 402 1.71 -13.45 5.50
C LEU A 402 2.64 -14.67 5.51
N PRO A 403 3.79 -14.60 6.21
CA PRO A 403 4.64 -15.78 6.43
C PRO A 403 3.87 -16.93 7.09
N GLU A 404 4.26 -18.16 6.79
CA GLU A 404 3.63 -19.38 7.33
C GLU A 404 3.75 -19.43 8.85
N GLU A 405 2.74 -19.98 9.55
CA GLU A 405 2.74 -20.07 11.01
C GLU A 405 3.82 -21.04 11.55
N GLU A 406 4.07 -22.13 10.83
CA GLU A 406 5.02 -23.17 11.21
C GLU A 406 6.03 -23.42 10.08
N ILE A 407 7.31 -23.60 10.46
CA ILE A 407 8.36 -24.00 9.53
C ILE A 407 8.58 -25.49 9.68
N ILE A 408 8.39 -26.23 8.58
CA ILE A 408 8.68 -27.65 8.51
C ILE A 408 10.19 -27.83 8.37
N ILE A 409 10.81 -28.50 9.35
CA ILE A 409 12.26 -28.77 9.38
C ILE A 409 12.48 -30.27 9.30
N ARG A 410 13.24 -30.72 8.31
CA ARG A 410 13.58 -32.13 8.12
C ARG A 410 14.71 -32.59 9.04
N ASP A 411 14.83 -33.90 9.22
CA ASP A 411 15.86 -34.55 10.06
C ASP A 411 17.30 -34.32 9.61
N ASP A 412 17.51 -34.07 8.33
CA ASP A 412 18.81 -33.77 7.72
C ASP A 412 19.16 -32.27 7.72
N GLN A 413 18.27 -31.40 8.20
CA GLN A 413 18.45 -29.94 8.17
C GLN A 413 18.82 -29.37 9.55
N ASP A 414 19.68 -28.34 9.55
CA ASP A 414 19.97 -27.53 10.74
C ASP A 414 18.80 -26.56 11.01
N PRO A 415 18.13 -26.63 12.17
CA PRO A 415 16.99 -25.78 12.46
C PRO A 415 17.30 -24.29 12.35
N ARG A 416 18.47 -23.85 12.82
CA ARG A 416 18.88 -22.45 12.79
C ARG A 416 19.01 -21.95 11.36
N GLU A 417 19.61 -22.73 10.45
CA GLU A 417 19.73 -22.33 9.04
C GLU A 417 18.36 -22.14 8.39
N MET A 418 17.40 -23.05 8.64
CA MET A 418 16.04 -22.96 8.10
C MET A 418 15.27 -21.74 8.63
N TYR A 419 15.30 -21.50 9.95
CA TYR A 419 14.68 -20.31 10.53
C TYR A 419 15.33 -19.02 10.06
N LEU A 420 16.66 -18.96 9.99
CA LEU A 420 17.37 -17.79 9.47
C LEU A 420 17.09 -17.55 7.98
N GLN A 421 16.95 -18.60 7.19
CA GLN A 421 16.55 -18.47 5.80
C GLN A 421 15.14 -17.87 5.71
N SER A 422 14.16 -18.42 6.43
CA SER A 422 12.78 -17.91 6.42
C SER A 422 12.68 -16.47 6.90
N LEU A 423 13.28 -16.14 8.05
CA LEU A 423 13.24 -14.81 8.66
C LEU A 423 13.86 -13.72 7.77
N PHE A 424 14.92 -14.06 7.04
CA PHE A 424 15.69 -13.10 6.23
C PHE A 424 15.45 -13.22 4.72
N THR A 425 14.51 -14.07 4.30
CA THR A 425 14.04 -14.13 2.90
C THR A 425 13.32 -12.83 2.55
N PRO A 426 13.66 -12.18 1.42
CA PRO A 426 13.04 -10.92 1.02
C PRO A 426 11.51 -11.04 0.93
N GLY A 427 10.81 -10.02 1.38
CA GLY A 427 9.35 -9.93 1.29
C GLY A 427 8.58 -10.68 2.37
N ARG A 428 9.22 -11.48 3.24
CA ARG A 428 8.55 -12.20 4.34
C ARG A 428 8.35 -11.32 5.57
N PHE A 429 9.44 -10.79 6.11
CA PHE A 429 9.44 -9.95 7.30
C PHE A 429 10.00 -8.58 7.02
N ILE A 430 9.37 -7.55 7.58
CA ILE A 430 9.93 -6.19 7.58
C ILE A 430 10.94 -6.04 8.71
N ASN A 431 11.95 -5.18 8.50
CA ASN A 431 13.01 -4.89 9.48
C ASN A 431 12.43 -4.51 10.86
N ALA A 432 11.39 -3.67 10.88
CA ALA A 432 10.73 -3.24 12.11
C ALA A 432 10.14 -4.39 12.95
N ALA A 433 9.60 -5.44 12.30
CA ALA A 433 9.05 -6.60 13.01
C ALA A 433 10.16 -7.41 13.69
N LEU A 434 11.24 -7.69 12.97
CA LEU A 434 12.41 -8.40 13.48
C LEU A 434 13.10 -7.66 14.62
N CYS A 435 13.32 -6.33 14.47
CA CYS A 435 13.90 -5.51 15.53
C CYS A 435 13.03 -5.50 16.80
N LYS A 436 11.70 -5.40 16.65
CA LYS A 436 10.78 -5.42 17.79
C LYS A 436 10.77 -6.77 18.50
N ALA A 437 10.73 -7.86 17.75
CA ALA A 437 10.85 -9.20 18.31
C ALA A 437 12.18 -9.36 19.07
N LEU A 438 13.30 -8.93 18.49
CA LEU A 438 14.62 -8.98 19.12
C LEU A 438 14.71 -8.18 20.43
N GLN A 439 14.17 -6.96 20.47
CA GLN A 439 14.14 -6.12 21.67
C GLN A 439 13.42 -6.80 22.84
N ILE A 440 12.32 -7.49 22.56
CA ILE A 440 11.50 -8.16 23.56
C ILE A 440 12.12 -9.48 23.99
N PHE A 441 12.64 -10.24 23.02
CA PHE A 441 13.34 -11.49 23.27
C PHE A 441 14.55 -11.27 24.20
N CYS A 442 15.32 -10.19 23.98
CA CYS A 442 16.47 -9.80 24.82
C CYS A 442 16.09 -9.06 26.12
N ARG A 443 14.81 -9.06 26.53
CA ARG A 443 14.30 -8.44 27.77
C ARG A 443 14.65 -6.94 27.94
N GLY A 444 14.30 -6.12 26.95
CA GLY A 444 13.91 -4.73 27.18
C GLY A 444 15.03 -3.72 27.46
N THR A 445 16.24 -3.91 26.93
CA THR A 445 17.14 -2.74 26.82
C THR A 445 16.64 -1.86 25.68
N ASP A 446 16.34 -0.59 25.97
CA ASP A 446 16.02 0.49 25.01
C ASP A 446 17.25 0.82 24.14
N ARG A 447 17.83 -0.18 23.49
CA ARG A 447 18.83 0.02 22.45
C ARG A 447 18.08 0.37 21.18
N ASN A 448 18.29 1.57 20.67
CA ASN A 448 17.93 1.90 19.30
C ASN A 448 18.75 0.99 18.37
N LEU A 449 18.11 -0.02 17.80
CA LEU A 449 18.72 -0.97 16.87
C LEU A 449 18.66 -0.36 15.46
N ASP A 450 19.51 0.63 15.18
CA ASP A 450 19.77 1.05 13.80
C ASP A 450 20.81 0.10 13.18
N LEU A 451 20.36 -1.14 12.93
CA LEU A 451 21.20 -2.22 12.42
C LEU A 451 20.99 -2.40 10.92
N SER A 452 22.07 -2.67 10.19
CA SER A 452 21.96 -3.21 8.84
C SER A 452 21.37 -4.62 8.85
N TRP A 453 20.84 -5.08 7.72
CA TRP A 453 20.25 -6.43 7.59
C TRP A 453 21.19 -7.56 8.05
N ASN A 454 22.49 -7.44 7.73
CA ASN A 454 23.51 -8.41 8.13
C ASN A 454 23.86 -8.34 9.61
N GLU A 455 23.86 -7.15 10.21
CA GLU A 455 24.07 -6.99 11.65
C GLU A 455 22.87 -7.51 12.43
N LEU A 456 21.65 -7.22 11.97
CA LEU A 456 20.42 -7.75 12.54
C LEU A 456 20.42 -9.28 12.51
N LYS A 457 20.81 -9.90 11.39
CA LYS A 457 20.95 -11.36 11.30
C LYS A 457 21.91 -11.91 12.37
N LYS A 458 23.08 -11.28 12.55
CA LYS A 458 24.05 -11.69 13.58
C LYS A 458 23.51 -11.52 14.99
N GLU A 459 22.90 -10.38 15.30
CA GLU A 459 22.34 -10.10 16.63
C GLU A 459 21.19 -11.05 16.97
N VAL A 460 20.32 -11.38 16.00
CA VAL A 460 19.29 -12.41 16.17
C VAL A 460 19.91 -13.77 16.47
N THR A 461 20.92 -14.20 15.70
CA THR A 461 21.62 -15.47 15.95
C THR A 461 22.22 -15.50 17.35
N LEU A 462 22.94 -14.45 17.75
CA LEU A 462 23.57 -14.37 19.08
C LEU A 462 22.55 -14.37 20.21
N ALA A 463 21.42 -13.67 20.05
CA ALA A 463 20.38 -13.61 21.06
C ALA A 463 19.72 -14.98 21.29
N VAL A 464 19.36 -15.67 20.22
CA VAL A 464 18.75 -17.01 20.32
C VAL A 464 19.76 -18.03 20.86
N GLU A 465 21.02 -17.99 20.42
CA GLU A 465 22.08 -18.87 20.92
C GLU A 465 22.39 -18.60 22.40
N SER A 466 22.36 -17.35 22.86
CA SER A 466 22.60 -17.00 24.27
C SER A 466 21.50 -17.53 25.19
N GLU A 467 20.23 -17.41 24.79
CA GLU A 467 19.10 -17.97 25.56
C GLU A 467 19.13 -19.51 25.55
N LEU A 468 19.47 -20.10 24.40
CA LEU A 468 19.68 -21.55 24.28
C LEU A 468 20.77 -22.02 25.25
N GLN A 469 21.97 -21.40 25.22
CA GLN A 469 23.08 -21.74 26.12
C GLN A 469 22.72 -21.55 27.60
N GLY A 470 21.95 -20.50 27.93
CA GLY A 470 21.48 -20.26 29.30
C GLY A 470 20.50 -21.31 29.82
N SER A 471 19.83 -22.04 28.92
CA SER A 471 18.86 -23.10 29.26
C SER A 471 19.46 -24.50 29.39
N VAL A 472 20.69 -24.70 28.92
CA VAL A 472 21.42 -25.99 29.04
C VAL A 472 21.87 -26.18 30.49
N THR A 473 21.13 -26.98 31.26
CA THR A 473 21.41 -27.26 32.68
C THR A 473 22.20 -28.53 32.92
N GLU A 474 22.25 -29.44 31.94
CA GLU A 474 22.91 -30.75 32.04
C GLU A 474 24.28 -30.76 31.33
N TYR A 475 25.23 -31.52 31.89
CA TYR A 475 26.63 -31.56 31.42
C TYR A 475 26.82 -32.49 30.20
N GLU A 476 25.89 -33.41 29.97
CA GLU A 476 25.82 -34.28 28.79
C GLU A 476 24.47 -34.04 28.10
N PHE A 477 24.50 -33.78 26.79
CA PHE A 477 23.31 -33.51 25.98
C PHE A 477 23.30 -34.50 24.80
N SER A 478 22.18 -35.17 24.54
CA SER A 478 22.05 -35.90 23.27
C SER A 478 21.90 -34.91 22.11
N GLN A 479 22.34 -35.32 20.91
CA GLN A 479 22.20 -34.48 19.71
C GLN A 479 20.73 -34.20 19.38
N GLU A 480 19.84 -35.15 19.66
CA GLU A 480 18.40 -35.02 19.43
C GLU A 480 17.74 -34.05 20.41
N GLU A 481 18.08 -34.11 21.71
CA GLU A 481 17.61 -33.14 22.70
C GLU A 481 18.12 -31.73 22.39
N PHE A 482 19.38 -31.60 21.97
CA PHE A 482 19.93 -30.30 21.57
C PHE A 482 19.21 -29.72 20.35
N ARG A 483 18.94 -30.56 19.34
CA ARG A 483 18.20 -30.17 18.13
C ARG A 483 16.77 -29.74 18.46
N ASN A 484 16.06 -30.50 19.30
CA ASN A 484 14.71 -30.17 19.73
C ASN A 484 14.67 -28.84 20.50
N LEU A 485 15.64 -28.62 21.40
CA LEU A 485 15.76 -27.37 22.15
C LEU A 485 16.07 -26.19 21.22
N GLN A 486 16.97 -26.37 20.25
CA GLN A 486 17.26 -25.37 19.23
C GLN A 486 15.99 -25.00 18.46
N GLN A 487 15.24 -25.99 17.98
CA GLN A 487 13.96 -25.76 17.28
C GLN A 487 12.95 -25.02 18.16
N GLU A 488 12.83 -25.37 19.44
CA GLU A 488 11.92 -24.69 20.38
C GLU A 488 12.23 -23.19 20.51
N PHE A 489 13.51 -22.82 20.71
CA PHE A 489 13.90 -21.42 20.87
C PHE A 489 13.76 -20.62 19.57
N TRP A 490 14.13 -21.19 18.43
CA TRP A 490 13.93 -20.53 17.15
C TRP A 490 12.46 -20.39 16.78
N CYS A 491 11.62 -21.40 17.07
CA CYS A 491 10.17 -21.34 16.91
C CYS A 491 9.57 -20.21 17.75
N LYS A 492 9.96 -20.08 19.02
CA LYS A 492 9.51 -18.96 19.89
C LYS A 492 9.87 -17.60 19.31
N PHE A 493 11.11 -17.44 18.81
CA PHE A 493 11.54 -16.18 18.20
C PHE A 493 10.76 -15.89 16.91
N TYR A 494 10.58 -16.90 16.05
CA TYR A 494 9.83 -16.81 14.80
C TYR A 494 8.37 -16.42 15.03
N ALA A 495 7.68 -17.10 15.94
CA ALA A 495 6.30 -16.79 16.31
C ALA A 495 6.16 -15.35 16.83
N CYS A 496 7.15 -14.85 17.59
CA CYS A 496 7.19 -13.45 18.02
C CYS A 496 7.32 -12.50 16.81
N CYS A 497 8.18 -12.81 15.84
CA CYS A 497 8.31 -12.03 14.62
C CYS A 497 7.00 -12.00 13.82
N LEU A 498 6.31 -13.15 13.71
CA LEU A 498 5.05 -13.28 12.98
C LEU A 498 3.95 -12.39 13.58
N GLN A 499 3.78 -12.41 14.90
CA GLN A 499 2.82 -11.55 15.59
C GLN A 499 3.04 -10.05 15.32
N TYR A 500 4.30 -9.60 15.27
CA TYR A 500 4.61 -8.21 14.93
C TYR A 500 4.40 -7.91 13.45
N GLN A 501 4.73 -8.85 12.56
CA GLN A 501 4.50 -8.72 11.13
C GLN A 501 3.01 -8.62 10.82
N GLU A 502 2.16 -9.43 11.46
CA GLU A 502 0.70 -9.36 11.38
C GLU A 502 0.18 -7.99 11.82
N ALA A 503 0.58 -7.54 13.02
CA ALA A 503 0.16 -6.25 13.55
C ALA A 503 0.56 -5.08 12.64
N LEU A 504 1.76 -5.12 12.07
CA LEU A 504 2.28 -4.10 11.16
C LEU A 504 1.69 -4.19 9.75
N SER A 505 1.15 -5.36 9.36
CA SER A 505 0.47 -5.57 8.07
C SER A 505 -0.99 -5.11 8.07
N HIS A 506 -1.53 -4.70 9.23
CA HIS A 506 -2.90 -4.23 9.33
C HIS A 506 -3.16 -3.06 8.36
N PRO A 507 -4.14 -3.17 7.45
CA PRO A 507 -4.42 -2.16 6.43
C PRO A 507 -5.20 -0.98 7.01
N LEU A 508 -4.80 0.25 6.69
CA LEU A 508 -5.39 1.48 7.23
C LEU A 508 -6.13 2.31 6.18
N ALA A 509 -5.61 2.36 4.96
CA ALA A 509 -6.19 3.14 3.86
C ALA A 509 -5.69 2.66 2.51
N LEU A 510 -6.34 3.13 1.44
CA LEU A 510 -5.87 2.96 0.08
C LEU A 510 -5.79 4.31 -0.63
N HIS A 511 -4.78 4.50 -1.48
CA HIS A 511 -4.57 5.73 -2.21
C HIS A 511 -4.29 5.45 -3.67
N VAL A 512 -4.98 6.16 -4.56
CA VAL A 512 -4.74 6.09 -6.01
C VAL A 512 -4.12 7.40 -6.44
N ASN A 513 -2.94 7.33 -7.06
CA ASN A 513 -2.31 8.49 -7.66
C ASN A 513 -3.11 8.88 -8.92
N PRO A 514 -3.76 10.06 -8.97
CA PRO A 514 -4.60 10.46 -10.09
C PRO A 514 -3.81 10.77 -11.37
N HIS A 515 -2.48 10.90 -11.28
CA HIS A 515 -1.61 11.22 -12.41
C HIS A 515 -0.93 9.99 -13.03
N THR A 516 -0.73 8.93 -12.24
CA THR A 516 -0.07 7.70 -12.71
C THR A 516 -0.96 6.47 -12.65
N ASN A 517 -2.15 6.56 -12.05
CA ASN A 517 -3.05 5.45 -11.70
C ASN A 517 -2.41 4.36 -10.83
N MET A 518 -1.25 4.66 -10.23
CA MET A 518 -0.61 3.74 -9.28
C MET A 518 -1.43 3.68 -8.01
N VAL A 519 -1.76 2.47 -7.57
CA VAL A 519 -2.50 2.23 -6.34
C VAL A 519 -1.53 1.81 -5.25
N CYS A 520 -1.66 2.45 -4.09
CA CYS A 520 -0.85 2.22 -2.92
C CYS A 520 -1.74 1.81 -1.75
N LEU A 521 -1.35 0.75 -1.05
CA LEU A 521 -1.98 0.33 0.19
C LEU A 521 -1.16 0.85 1.38
N LEU A 522 -1.86 1.49 2.30
CA LEU A 522 -1.28 2.07 3.49
C LEU A 522 -1.51 1.09 4.64
N LYS A 523 -0.50 0.28 4.95
CA LYS A 523 -0.49 -0.59 6.13
C LYS A 523 0.09 0.14 7.33
N LYS A 524 -0.10 -0.40 8.53
CA LYS A 524 0.37 0.19 9.78
C LYS A 524 1.88 0.39 9.81
N GLY A 525 2.65 -0.59 9.39
CA GLY A 525 4.12 -0.56 9.44
C GLY A 525 4.81 -0.17 8.14
N TYR A 526 4.15 -0.36 7.00
CA TYR A 526 4.80 -0.20 5.68
C TYR A 526 3.80 0.18 4.59
N LEU A 527 4.31 0.31 3.36
CA LEU A 527 3.56 0.58 2.15
C LEU A 527 3.68 -0.61 1.19
N SER A 528 2.61 -0.86 0.46
CA SER A 528 2.65 -1.78 -0.67
C SER A 528 1.99 -1.14 -1.89
N PHE A 529 2.35 -1.64 -3.06
CA PHE A 529 1.87 -1.12 -4.34
C PHE A 529 1.13 -2.22 -5.07
N LEU A 530 0.07 -1.84 -5.79
CA LEU A 530 -0.63 -2.77 -6.66
C LEU A 530 -0.08 -2.63 -8.07
N VAL A 531 0.35 -3.74 -8.64
CA VAL A 531 0.81 -3.81 -10.02
C VAL A 531 -0.12 -4.70 -10.83
N PRO A 532 -0.37 -4.38 -12.11
CA PRO A 532 -1.13 -5.26 -12.97
C PRO A 532 -0.47 -6.64 -13.04
N SER A 533 -1.25 -7.70 -12.84
CA SER A 533 -0.77 -9.08 -12.97
C SER A 533 -0.40 -9.39 -14.41
N SER A 534 0.56 -10.31 -14.60
CA SER A 534 0.67 -10.97 -15.91
C SER A 534 -0.58 -11.82 -16.16
N PHE A 535 -0.89 -12.09 -17.42
CA PHE A 535 -2.06 -12.89 -17.76
C PHE A 535 -1.96 -14.33 -17.23
N VAL A 536 -0.74 -14.89 -17.19
CA VAL A 536 -0.49 -16.22 -16.64
C VAL A 536 -0.76 -16.24 -15.14
N ASP A 537 -0.25 -15.25 -14.40
CA ASP A 537 -0.50 -15.14 -12.95
C ASP A 537 -1.98 -14.94 -12.65
N HIS A 538 -2.66 -14.14 -13.48
CA HIS A 538 -4.10 -13.94 -13.39
C HIS A 538 -4.85 -15.27 -13.47
N LEU A 539 -4.65 -16.02 -14.55
CA LEU A 539 -5.30 -17.31 -14.72
C LEU A 539 -4.87 -18.31 -13.64
N TYR A 540 -3.63 -18.28 -13.17
CA TYR A 540 -3.14 -19.23 -12.16
C TYR A 540 -3.68 -18.94 -10.76
N LEU A 541 -3.97 -17.68 -10.41
CA LEU A 541 -4.39 -17.29 -9.05
C LEU A 541 -5.91 -17.12 -8.89
N LEU A 542 -6.69 -17.08 -9.97
CA LEU A 542 -8.15 -16.97 -9.90
C LEU A 542 -8.80 -18.13 -9.12
N PRO A 543 -9.85 -17.92 -8.31
CA PRO A 543 -10.65 -19.04 -7.78
C PRO A 543 -11.19 -19.93 -8.91
N ASP A 544 -11.32 -21.25 -8.66
CA ASP A 544 -11.79 -22.20 -9.68
C ASP A 544 -13.16 -21.84 -10.25
N GLU A 545 -14.06 -21.30 -9.42
CA GLU A 545 -15.38 -20.82 -9.84
C GLU A 545 -15.28 -19.71 -10.88
N ASN A 546 -14.32 -18.80 -10.73
CA ASN A 546 -14.13 -17.66 -11.62
C ASN A 546 -13.38 -18.05 -12.90
N LEU A 547 -12.44 -18.99 -12.81
CA LEU A 547 -11.69 -19.49 -13.96
C LEU A 547 -12.60 -20.11 -15.03
N LEU A 548 -13.71 -20.71 -14.61
CA LEU A 548 -14.72 -21.29 -15.52
C LEU A 548 -15.60 -20.24 -16.21
N THR A 549 -15.63 -19.02 -15.69
CA THR A 549 -16.48 -17.92 -16.19
C THR A 549 -15.70 -16.86 -16.96
N GLU A 550 -14.37 -16.99 -17.04
CA GLU A 550 -13.54 -16.11 -17.85
C GLU A 550 -13.96 -16.19 -19.32
N ASP A 551 -14.00 -15.02 -19.96
CA ASP A 551 -14.40 -14.91 -21.35
C ASP A 551 -13.31 -15.54 -22.24
N GLU A 552 -13.63 -16.65 -22.91
CA GLU A 552 -12.71 -17.40 -23.79
C GLU A 552 -12.06 -16.46 -24.83
N THR A 553 -12.75 -15.39 -25.24
CA THR A 553 -12.24 -14.40 -26.21
C THR A 553 -11.13 -13.51 -25.66
N ILE A 554 -11.01 -13.39 -24.34
CA ILE A 554 -9.91 -12.67 -23.67
C ILE A 554 -8.62 -13.51 -23.73
N ILE A 555 -8.75 -14.84 -23.72
CA ILE A 555 -7.62 -15.77 -23.72
C ILE A 555 -7.05 -15.92 -25.12
N SER A 556 -7.91 -16.12 -26.12
CA SER A 556 -7.52 -16.33 -27.52
C SER A 556 -8.73 -16.10 -28.44
N ASP A 557 -8.49 -15.58 -29.64
CA ASP A 557 -9.50 -15.54 -30.71
C ASP A 557 -9.93 -16.96 -31.16
N ASP A 558 -9.09 -17.96 -30.89
CA ASP A 558 -9.36 -19.38 -31.11
C ASP A 558 -9.85 -20.04 -29.81
N VAL A 559 -11.11 -20.49 -29.82
CA VAL A 559 -11.81 -21.12 -28.69
C VAL A 559 -11.14 -22.42 -28.24
N ASP A 560 -10.59 -23.20 -29.16
CA ASP A 560 -9.94 -24.47 -28.80
C ASP A 560 -8.64 -24.18 -28.03
N VAL A 561 -7.88 -23.18 -28.46
CA VAL A 561 -6.68 -22.71 -27.75
C VAL A 561 -7.04 -22.13 -26.37
N ALA A 562 -8.11 -21.35 -26.27
CA ALA A 562 -8.55 -20.80 -24.99
C ALA A 562 -8.86 -21.90 -23.97
N ARG A 563 -9.56 -22.96 -24.41
CA ARG A 563 -9.88 -24.12 -23.57
C ARG A 563 -8.64 -24.92 -23.18
N ASP A 564 -7.73 -25.14 -24.10
CA ASP A 564 -6.48 -25.86 -23.83
C ASP A 564 -5.63 -25.12 -22.79
N VAL A 565 -5.57 -23.78 -22.87
CA VAL A 565 -4.87 -22.95 -21.87
C VAL A 565 -5.54 -23.07 -20.49
N VAL A 566 -6.87 -22.97 -20.41
CA VAL A 566 -7.59 -23.15 -19.13
C VAL A 566 -7.36 -24.55 -18.56
N CYS A 567 -7.36 -25.58 -19.40
CA CYS A 567 -7.08 -26.96 -19.01
C CYS A 567 -5.65 -27.10 -18.46
N LEU A 568 -4.67 -26.53 -19.16
CA LEU A 568 -3.26 -26.54 -18.73
C LEU A 568 -3.09 -25.86 -17.37
N ILE A 569 -3.71 -24.69 -17.15
CA ILE A 569 -3.66 -23.98 -15.87
C ILE A 569 -4.23 -24.84 -14.74
N LYS A 570 -5.35 -25.54 -14.97
CA LYS A 570 -5.91 -26.48 -13.97
C LYS A 570 -4.96 -27.63 -13.68
N CYS A 571 -4.35 -28.22 -14.71
CA CYS A 571 -3.34 -29.26 -14.53
C CYS A 571 -2.16 -28.75 -13.69
N LEU A 572 -1.67 -27.55 -13.97
CA LEU A 572 -0.57 -26.94 -13.22
C LEU A 572 -0.92 -26.71 -11.74
N ARG A 573 -2.15 -26.28 -11.44
CA ARG A 573 -2.61 -26.13 -10.05
C ARG A 573 -2.68 -27.46 -9.32
N LEU A 574 -3.27 -28.48 -9.94
CA LEU A 574 -3.36 -29.82 -9.35
C LEU A 574 -1.98 -30.41 -9.07
N ILE A 575 -1.03 -30.21 -9.98
CA ILE A 575 0.38 -30.60 -9.78
C ILE A 575 0.95 -29.81 -8.60
N GLY A 576 0.80 -28.48 -8.59
CA GLY A 576 1.29 -27.63 -7.51
C GLY A 576 0.77 -28.01 -6.12
N GLU A 577 -0.51 -28.39 -6.02
CA GLU A 577 -1.13 -28.88 -4.78
C GLU A 577 -0.63 -30.26 -4.35
N SER A 578 -0.18 -31.08 -5.30
CA SER A 578 0.31 -32.44 -5.06
C SER A 578 1.81 -32.49 -4.73
N VAL A 579 2.57 -31.46 -5.13
CA VAL A 579 4.01 -31.37 -4.89
C VAL A 579 4.27 -30.96 -3.44
N THR A 580 4.87 -31.86 -2.67
CA THR A 580 5.31 -31.55 -1.30
C THR A 580 6.56 -30.67 -1.31
N MET A 581 6.86 -30.03 -0.18
CA MET A 581 8.11 -29.28 -0.01
C MET A 581 9.36 -30.16 -0.23
N ASP A 582 9.30 -31.44 0.13
CA ASP A 582 10.41 -32.37 -0.11
C ASP A 582 10.66 -32.62 -1.60
N MET A 583 9.58 -32.73 -2.37
CA MET A 583 9.64 -32.89 -3.83
C MET A 583 10.13 -31.61 -4.51
N SER A 584 9.68 -30.44 -4.06
CA SER A 584 10.15 -29.16 -4.61
C SER A 584 11.64 -28.94 -4.34
N VAL A 585 12.10 -29.24 -3.11
CA VAL A 585 13.52 -29.16 -2.74
C VAL A 585 14.35 -30.20 -3.50
N MET A 586 13.85 -31.42 -3.72
CA MET A 586 14.53 -32.42 -4.54
C MET A 586 14.71 -31.91 -5.98
N MET A 587 13.67 -31.33 -6.57
CA MET A 587 13.73 -30.73 -7.90
C MET A 587 14.74 -29.58 -7.93
N GLU A 588 14.67 -28.67 -6.95
CA GLU A 588 15.55 -27.52 -6.83
C GLU A 588 17.01 -27.93 -6.67
N MET A 589 17.32 -28.88 -5.77
CA MET A 589 18.67 -29.42 -5.59
C MET A 589 19.16 -30.13 -6.84
N SER A 590 18.30 -30.87 -7.54
CA SER A 590 18.67 -31.53 -8.79
C SER A 590 19.01 -30.51 -9.87
N CYS A 591 18.19 -29.46 -10.01
CA CYS A 591 18.45 -28.36 -10.94
C CYS A 591 19.73 -27.59 -10.56
N TYR A 592 19.92 -27.31 -9.27
CA TYR A 592 21.12 -26.66 -8.73
C TYR A 592 22.39 -27.48 -9.02
N ASN A 593 22.31 -28.80 -8.87
CA ASN A 593 23.39 -29.73 -9.19
C ASN A 593 23.53 -30.04 -10.69
N LEU A 594 22.81 -29.32 -11.56
CA LEU A 594 22.82 -29.48 -13.02
C LEU A 594 22.42 -30.89 -13.49
N GLN A 595 21.64 -31.60 -12.68
CA GLN A 595 21.04 -32.86 -13.07
C GLN A 595 19.86 -32.58 -14.03
N SER A 596 19.54 -33.55 -14.89
CA SER A 596 18.38 -33.39 -15.77
C SER A 596 17.12 -33.27 -14.89
N PRO A 597 16.32 -32.19 -15.03
CA PRO A 597 15.05 -32.07 -14.34
C PRO A 597 14.08 -33.15 -14.75
N GLU A 598 14.23 -33.74 -15.94
CA GLU A 598 13.46 -34.91 -16.36
C GLU A 598 13.72 -36.08 -15.41
N LYS A 599 14.98 -36.29 -15.00
CA LYS A 599 15.34 -37.36 -14.06
C LYS A 599 14.89 -37.05 -12.63
N ALA A 600 14.98 -35.79 -12.22
CA ALA A 600 14.45 -35.36 -10.93
C ALA A 600 12.92 -35.49 -10.89
N ALA A 601 12.25 -35.14 -11.98
CA ALA A 601 10.81 -35.30 -12.15
C ALA A 601 10.43 -36.78 -12.21
N GLU A 602 11.19 -37.64 -12.89
CA GLU A 602 11.01 -39.09 -12.86
C GLU A 602 11.11 -39.63 -11.44
N GLN A 603 12.09 -39.18 -10.64
CA GLN A 603 12.22 -39.61 -9.25
C GLN A 603 11.05 -39.11 -8.37
N ILE A 604 10.68 -37.83 -8.48
CA ILE A 604 9.52 -37.26 -7.77
C ILE A 604 8.23 -37.96 -8.19
N LEU A 605 8.11 -38.30 -9.48
CA LEU A 605 6.99 -39.01 -10.05
C LEU A 605 6.96 -40.46 -9.56
N GLU A 606 8.10 -41.15 -9.45
CA GLU A 606 8.18 -42.48 -8.83
C GLU A 606 7.74 -42.44 -7.36
N ASP A 607 8.14 -41.41 -6.62
CA ASP A 607 7.73 -41.18 -5.22
C ASP A 607 6.23 -40.84 -5.08
N LEU A 608 5.67 -40.08 -6.03
CA LEU A 608 4.23 -39.78 -6.13
C LEU A 608 3.40 -41.00 -6.57
N ILE A 609 3.90 -41.79 -7.52
CA ILE A 609 3.24 -42.98 -8.09
C ILE A 609 3.13 -44.11 -7.05
N ALA A 610 4.05 -44.19 -6.08
CA ALA A 610 3.92 -45.10 -4.94
C ALA A 610 2.64 -44.88 -4.10
N ILE A 611 1.91 -43.77 -4.31
CA ILE A 611 0.68 -43.35 -3.61
C ILE A 611 -0.55 -43.30 -4.55
N ASP A 612 -0.52 -44.01 -5.69
CA ASP A 612 -1.66 -44.34 -6.59
C ASP A 612 -1.89 -43.40 -7.82
N VAL A 613 -1.28 -43.79 -8.96
CA VAL A 613 -1.79 -43.94 -10.35
C VAL A 613 -2.38 -42.75 -11.21
N MET A 614 -1.65 -42.50 -12.33
CA MET A 614 -1.97 -41.94 -13.69
C MET A 614 -2.01 -40.41 -13.95
N PHE A 615 -1.00 -39.86 -14.67
CA PHE A 615 -1.04 -39.43 -16.10
C PHE A 615 0.29 -38.81 -16.60
N ASP A 616 0.48 -38.80 -17.92
CA ASP A 616 1.69 -38.49 -18.74
C ASP A 616 1.61 -37.08 -19.40
N GLY A 617 2.71 -36.32 -19.45
CA GLY A 617 2.86 -35.14 -20.35
C GLY A 617 3.56 -33.86 -19.82
N LYS A 618 4.70 -33.51 -20.45
CA LYS A 618 5.62 -32.33 -20.35
C LYS A 618 5.04 -30.91 -20.10
N LEU A 619 5.70 -30.06 -19.28
CA LEU A 619 6.48 -28.84 -19.67
C LEU A 619 7.05 -28.05 -18.44
N SER A 620 8.08 -27.22 -18.69
CA SER A 620 8.99 -26.48 -17.79
C SER A 620 8.51 -25.11 -17.27
N VAL A 621 9.17 -24.58 -16.23
CA VAL A 621 8.95 -23.25 -15.59
C VAL A 621 10.20 -22.34 -15.67
N CYS A 622 10.01 -21.02 -15.64
CA CYS A 622 11.03 -19.96 -15.53
C CYS A 622 11.04 -19.24 -14.15
N THR A 623 12.23 -19.16 -13.56
CA THR A 623 13.00 -18.03 -12.94
C THR A 623 12.35 -16.82 -12.23
N ILE A 624 13.05 -16.31 -11.20
CA ILE A 624 13.63 -14.94 -10.94
C ILE A 624 14.22 -14.95 -9.51
N ALA A 625 15.16 -14.14 -9.00
CA ALA A 625 16.49 -13.60 -9.36
C ALA A 625 16.97 -12.75 -8.14
N GLU A 626 18.27 -12.73 -7.74
CA GLU A 626 18.85 -11.67 -6.87
C GLU A 626 20.40 -11.54 -6.97
N SER A 627 20.96 -10.31 -6.95
CA SER A 627 22.37 -9.96 -6.64
C SER A 627 23.48 -10.30 -7.67
N ILE A 628 23.92 -9.25 -8.37
CA ILE A 628 24.33 -9.21 -9.78
C ILE A 628 25.67 -9.89 -10.17
N PHE A 629 26.48 -10.44 -9.25
CA PHE A 629 27.71 -11.17 -9.65
C PHE A 629 27.75 -12.63 -9.19
N TYR A 630 27.31 -12.91 -7.96
CA TYR A 630 27.12 -14.28 -7.48
C TYR A 630 25.95 -14.95 -8.21
N ALA A 631 24.81 -14.27 -8.31
CA ALA A 631 23.72 -14.82 -9.10
C ALA A 631 23.98 -14.81 -10.60
N PHE A 632 24.89 -14.01 -11.13
CA PHE A 632 25.25 -14.12 -12.54
C PHE A 632 26.09 -15.36 -12.83
N LYS A 633 26.99 -15.73 -11.90
CA LYS A 633 27.71 -17.01 -11.91
C LYS A 633 26.72 -18.19 -11.80
N ASP A 634 25.80 -18.13 -10.84
CA ASP A 634 24.81 -19.18 -10.61
C ASP A 634 23.79 -19.26 -11.77
N TYR A 635 23.38 -18.13 -12.35
CA TYR A 635 22.48 -18.04 -13.51
C TYR A 635 23.12 -18.56 -14.80
N ILE A 636 24.40 -18.24 -15.07
CA ILE A 636 25.11 -18.80 -16.22
C ILE A 636 25.30 -20.31 -16.06
N GLN A 637 25.59 -20.78 -14.84
CA GLN A 637 25.65 -22.22 -14.56
C GLN A 637 24.29 -22.90 -14.76
N LEU A 638 23.19 -22.27 -14.30
CA LEU A 638 21.83 -22.76 -14.50
C LEU A 638 21.42 -22.84 -15.98
N LEU A 639 21.81 -21.84 -16.78
CA LEU A 639 21.44 -21.71 -18.20
C LEU A 639 22.27 -22.57 -19.14
N HIS A 640 23.53 -22.88 -18.79
CA HIS A 640 24.50 -23.55 -19.67
C HIS A 640 23.99 -24.87 -20.30
N PRO A 641 23.19 -25.71 -19.59
CA PRO A 641 22.61 -26.92 -20.18
C PRO A 641 21.44 -26.67 -21.16
N TRP A 642 20.76 -25.52 -21.10
CA TRP A 642 19.44 -25.32 -21.71
C TRP A 642 19.45 -24.31 -22.86
N CYS A 643 20.33 -23.31 -22.78
CA CYS A 643 20.43 -22.24 -23.75
C CYS A 643 21.74 -22.36 -24.54
N GLN A 644 21.64 -22.80 -25.80
CA GLN A 644 22.76 -22.85 -26.74
C GLN A 644 22.96 -21.53 -27.50
N VAL A 645 22.21 -20.49 -27.13
CA VAL A 645 22.33 -19.14 -27.71
C VAL A 645 23.37 -18.36 -26.92
N ASN A 646 24.36 -17.79 -27.61
CA ASN A 646 25.42 -16.96 -27.03
C ASN A 646 26.30 -17.66 -25.96
N VAL A 647 26.60 -18.94 -26.15
CA VAL A 647 27.39 -19.76 -25.20
C VAL A 647 28.79 -19.18 -24.99
N GLY A 648 29.40 -18.61 -26.03
CA GLY A 648 30.69 -17.94 -25.93
C GLY A 648 30.65 -16.71 -25.03
N SER A 649 29.64 -15.86 -25.21
CA SER A 649 29.40 -14.64 -24.42
C SER A 649 29.14 -14.95 -22.95
N CYS A 650 28.33 -15.99 -22.68
CA CYS A 650 28.09 -16.49 -21.33
C CYS A 650 29.37 -17.01 -20.67
N ARG A 651 30.20 -17.77 -21.40
CA ARG A 651 31.50 -18.25 -20.88
C ARG A 651 32.49 -17.12 -20.65
N PHE A 652 32.52 -16.11 -21.52
CA PHE A 652 33.35 -14.92 -21.33
C PHE A 652 32.98 -14.19 -20.04
N MET A 653 31.68 -13.95 -19.82
CA MET A 653 31.22 -13.28 -18.61
C MET A 653 31.43 -14.12 -17.35
N LEU A 654 31.23 -15.44 -17.41
CA LEU A 654 31.56 -16.35 -16.31
C LEU A 654 33.06 -16.29 -15.96
N GLY A 655 33.91 -16.21 -16.98
CA GLY A 655 35.35 -15.98 -16.81
C GLY A 655 35.66 -14.69 -16.05
N ARG A 656 34.95 -13.59 -16.37
CA ARG A 656 35.07 -12.33 -15.62
C ARG A 656 34.60 -12.46 -14.17
N CYS A 657 33.50 -13.17 -13.92
CA CYS A 657 33.03 -13.44 -12.56
C CYS A 657 34.10 -14.20 -11.76
N TYR A 658 34.67 -15.28 -12.33
CA TYR A 658 35.75 -16.02 -11.68
C TYR A 658 37.01 -15.18 -11.44
N LEU A 659 37.35 -14.28 -12.35
CA LEU A 659 38.50 -13.38 -12.20
C LEU A 659 38.29 -12.41 -11.02
N VAL A 660 37.08 -11.85 -10.89
CA VAL A 660 36.71 -10.93 -9.81
C VAL A 660 36.62 -11.67 -8.45
N THR A 661 36.20 -12.94 -8.44
CA THR A 661 36.16 -13.76 -7.22
C THR A 661 37.50 -14.40 -6.85
N GLY A 662 38.59 -14.10 -7.56
CA GLY A 662 39.94 -14.60 -7.28
C GLY A 662 40.22 -16.04 -7.77
N GLU A 663 39.30 -16.63 -8.54
CA GLU A 663 39.41 -17.98 -9.12
C GLU A 663 40.08 -17.94 -10.51
N GLY A 664 41.30 -17.38 -10.60
CA GLY A 664 41.97 -17.06 -11.87
C GLY A 664 42.16 -18.25 -12.84
N GLN A 665 42.29 -19.47 -12.32
CA GLN A 665 42.47 -20.66 -13.16
C GLN A 665 41.18 -21.08 -13.86
N LYS A 666 40.02 -20.96 -13.18
CA LYS A 666 38.71 -21.20 -13.80
C LYS A 666 38.35 -20.06 -14.76
N ALA A 667 38.73 -18.84 -14.43
CA ALA A 667 38.57 -17.69 -15.32
C ALA A 667 39.27 -17.94 -16.67
N LEU A 668 40.52 -18.39 -16.63
CA LEU A 668 41.31 -18.72 -17.82
C LEU A 668 40.65 -19.81 -18.67
N GLU A 669 40.16 -20.89 -18.05
CA GLU A 669 39.45 -21.96 -18.77
C GLU A 669 38.19 -21.43 -19.46
N CYS A 670 37.41 -20.58 -18.78
CA CYS A 670 36.22 -19.96 -19.35
C CYS A 670 36.56 -19.03 -20.53
N PHE A 671 37.62 -18.23 -20.43
CA PHE A 671 38.06 -17.35 -21.53
C PHE A 671 38.56 -18.15 -22.74
N CYS A 672 39.33 -19.22 -22.52
CA CYS A 672 39.78 -20.13 -23.59
C CYS A 672 38.60 -20.80 -24.29
N GLN A 673 37.57 -21.18 -23.53
CA GLN A 673 36.36 -21.78 -24.08
C GLN A 673 35.48 -20.78 -24.84
N ALA A 674 35.44 -19.51 -24.44
CA ALA A 674 34.71 -18.47 -25.15
C ALA A 674 35.40 -18.07 -26.47
N ALA A 675 36.73 -18.21 -26.56
CA ALA A 675 37.51 -17.92 -27.77
C ALA A 675 37.06 -18.73 -29.00
N SER A 676 36.45 -19.91 -28.80
CA SER A 676 35.97 -20.73 -29.92
C SER A 676 34.77 -20.12 -30.66
N GLU A 677 34.04 -19.22 -30.01
CA GLU A 677 32.80 -18.61 -30.52
C GLU A 677 32.97 -17.16 -30.99
N VAL A 678 34.18 -16.61 -30.88
CA VAL A 678 34.56 -15.31 -31.46
C VAL A 678 34.40 -15.35 -32.99
N GLY A 679 33.72 -14.36 -33.57
CA GLY A 679 33.31 -14.32 -34.98
C GLY A 679 31.94 -14.94 -35.27
N LYS A 680 31.30 -15.57 -34.28
CA LYS A 680 29.94 -16.15 -34.39
C LYS A 680 28.92 -15.41 -33.54
N GLU A 681 29.36 -14.71 -32.50
CA GLU A 681 28.51 -13.99 -31.55
C GLU A 681 28.82 -12.50 -31.56
N GLU A 682 27.79 -11.68 -31.80
CA GLU A 682 27.95 -10.24 -31.99
C GLU A 682 28.53 -9.53 -30.74
N PHE A 683 28.22 -10.03 -29.54
CA PHE A 683 28.74 -9.48 -28.29
C PHE A 683 30.26 -9.65 -28.18
N LEU A 684 30.80 -10.83 -28.49
CA LEU A 684 32.25 -11.08 -28.48
C LEU A 684 32.96 -10.27 -29.58
N ASP A 685 32.32 -10.11 -30.73
CA ASP A 685 32.87 -9.31 -31.84
C ASP A 685 32.89 -7.81 -31.54
N ARG A 686 31.93 -7.31 -30.74
CA ARG A 686 31.95 -5.93 -30.24
C ARG A 686 33.04 -5.73 -29.18
N LEU A 687 33.33 -6.75 -28.38
CA LEU A 687 34.34 -6.69 -27.32
C LEU A 687 35.77 -6.52 -27.88
N ILE A 688 36.06 -7.13 -29.03
CA ILE A 688 37.38 -7.11 -29.68
C ILE A 688 37.58 -5.96 -30.68
N ARG A 689 36.55 -5.15 -30.94
CA ARG A 689 36.69 -3.98 -31.80
C ARG A 689 37.36 -2.85 -31.02
N SER A 690 38.61 -2.55 -31.34
CA SER A 690 39.28 -1.34 -30.88
C SER A 690 38.61 -0.09 -31.46
N GLU A 691 38.57 1.00 -30.67
CA GLU A 691 38.15 2.32 -31.16
C GLU A 691 39.09 2.85 -32.27
N ASP A 692 40.33 2.34 -32.32
CA ASP A 692 41.33 2.63 -33.32
C ASP A 692 41.32 1.53 -34.40
N GLY A 693 40.70 1.80 -35.56
CA GLY A 693 40.36 0.84 -36.62
C GLY A 693 41.52 0.20 -37.41
N GLU A 694 42.55 -0.35 -36.76
CA GLU A 694 43.54 -1.22 -37.41
C GLU A 694 43.11 -2.69 -37.37
N ILE A 695 42.42 -3.12 -38.43
CA ILE A 695 42.10 -4.54 -38.69
C ILE A 695 43.31 -5.19 -39.35
N VAL A 696 44.24 -5.76 -38.57
CA VAL A 696 45.41 -6.47 -39.12
C VAL A 696 45.57 -7.91 -38.59
N SER A 697 44.89 -8.30 -37.52
CA SER A 697 44.92 -9.67 -36.98
C SER A 697 43.57 -10.38 -37.10
N THR A 698 43.58 -11.71 -37.06
CA THR A 698 42.33 -12.49 -37.06
C THR A 698 41.54 -12.22 -35.76
N PRO A 699 40.19 -12.23 -35.77
CA PRO A 699 39.36 -11.88 -34.61
C PRO A 699 39.70 -12.64 -33.32
N ARG A 700 40.18 -13.88 -33.44
CA ARG A 700 40.63 -14.69 -32.30
C ARG A 700 41.94 -14.23 -31.70
N LEU A 701 42.86 -13.68 -32.50
CA LEU A 701 44.11 -13.10 -31.98
C LEU A 701 43.82 -11.84 -31.19
N GLN A 702 42.94 -10.96 -31.71
CA GLN A 702 42.47 -9.76 -31.01
C GLN A 702 41.70 -10.05 -29.71
N TYR A 703 41.12 -11.25 -29.58
CA TYR A 703 40.46 -11.69 -28.35
C TYR A 703 41.44 -12.07 -27.24
N TYR A 704 42.64 -12.54 -27.59
CA TYR A 704 43.67 -12.94 -26.61
C TYR A 704 44.64 -11.79 -26.25
N ASP A 705 44.75 -10.79 -27.11
CA ASP A 705 45.39 -9.50 -26.81
C ASP A 705 44.57 -8.71 -25.78
#